data_AF-A0A915XUH9-F1
#
_entry.id   AF-A0A915XUH9-F1
#
_cell.length_a   1.000
_cell.length_b   1.000
_cell.length_c   1.000
_cell.angle_alpha   90.00
_cell.angle_beta   90.00
_cell.angle_gamma   90.00
#
_symmetry.space_group_name_H-M   'P 1'
#
loop_
_entity.id
_entity.type
_entity.pdbx_description
1 polymer ?
#
loop_
_entity_poly.entity_id
_entity_poly.type
_entity_poly.pdbx_seq_one_letter_code
_entity_poly.pdbx_strand_id
1 'polypeptide(L)'
;MRLNRSLLIWFLIAAPLAAWASFSISLGSLSSGWSGVASDAAGTMVRTTSDGGFVVAGYTFVGPLARPDAWVLKFDSSGTLQWQKAYGGSGDDWATSIEPTGDGGYIVGGGTGSWGTVSGFPDYNVWVFKLDASGNLQWQRYFDNPTDVDSQDKIVRVVPVQGGYLVAAENWVGGVGAGEDDVWIIKLDTAGNVLWQKTVGGTFGESPWDIRPTGDGGAIVAGYTWSYSIVDAWLLKLDASGALQWQKRLSVNSTVQPEYGTSVVPTSDGGYLLVGYEEAGLSRYPLAFKLDSAGNVVWQKRYLPASSGPFPLAIPREVQETSDGGFIVAGSTPWPSGGGAGWLMKLDGLGNVVWSKAYGAFANAGFASVVPTANGYVAVGGFNLSEGDVTTPFQLWVMGVDTAGNLGGTCPVQDIATPADTGYFENPTTLAEAVPSPPTATDAPTITLTTLIPNNLCVPALGPADMQAQSTYAPPLGPGLSYPLSFSCVNQGPNPATNATCGISVTAGAASGVICSPSVPVPSLAANSFINCTYTFTAPGSQGGSDTPETGVTFTVTASSDNPDPNAANNTATTTWANPIPIVDALNDAASFPAGTSGASFDVGSNDQYGSGSLPPSPAPAFTVLGGTCSGASINASGVATFNVPAAGTCTVNYQVCVLSGCDTATLTVTAQQVEAIPTLQEWGMVALTLLVASTAVLVLRRRMVMR
;
A
#
# COMPACT_ATOMS: atom_id res chain seq x y z
N MET A 1 -71.54 26.46 -15.27
CA MET A 1 -70.37 27.37 -15.43
C MET A 1 -69.42 26.73 -16.46
N ARG A 2 -68.99 27.44 -17.52
CA ARG A 2 -67.60 27.97 -17.72
C ARG A 2 -66.51 26.92 -17.44
N LEU A 3 -65.85 26.27 -18.43
CA LEU A 3 -64.90 26.77 -19.46
C LEU A 3 -63.64 27.42 -18.85
N ASN A 4 -62.39 27.19 -19.28
CA ASN A 4 -61.81 26.62 -20.52
C ASN A 4 -60.85 25.42 -20.23
N ARG A 5 -60.34 24.57 -21.16
CA ARG A 5 -59.90 24.62 -22.58
C ARG A 5 -58.49 25.19 -22.87
N SER A 6 -57.78 24.46 -23.75
CA SER A 6 -56.73 24.89 -24.70
C SER A 6 -55.25 24.56 -24.41
N LEU A 7 -54.59 24.13 -25.50
CA LEU A 7 -53.17 23.87 -25.69
C LEU A 7 -52.32 25.15 -25.48
N LEU A 8 -51.03 24.96 -25.15
CA LEU A 8 -49.98 25.24 -26.14
C LEU A 8 -48.73 24.38 -25.89
N ILE A 9 -48.13 23.88 -26.97
CA ILE A 9 -46.77 23.30 -26.98
C ILE A 9 -45.84 24.37 -27.54
N TRP A 10 -44.68 24.58 -26.92
CA TRP A 10 -43.44 24.93 -27.61
C TRP A 10 -42.24 24.41 -26.84
N PHE A 11 -41.36 23.68 -27.52
CA PHE A 11 -40.01 23.39 -27.05
C PHE A 11 -39.11 24.61 -27.27
N LEU A 12 -38.20 24.87 -26.34
CA LEU A 12 -36.90 25.48 -26.67
C LEU A 12 -35.85 25.09 -25.61
N ILE A 13 -34.60 25.03 -26.04
CA ILE A 13 -33.51 24.35 -25.31
C ILE A 13 -32.69 25.37 -24.51
N ALA A 14 -32.48 25.10 -23.23
CA ALA A 14 -31.39 25.63 -22.43
C ALA A 14 -31.00 24.59 -21.35
N ALA A 15 -29.72 24.44 -21.06
CA ALA A 15 -29.23 23.49 -20.08
C ALA A 15 -29.59 23.90 -18.64
N PRO A 16 -29.70 22.94 -17.69
CA PRO A 16 -29.80 23.29 -16.28
C PRO A 16 -28.48 23.91 -15.82
N LEU A 17 -28.49 25.23 -15.59
CA LEU A 17 -27.58 25.84 -14.63
C LEU A 17 -27.99 25.34 -13.24
N ALA A 18 -27.51 24.15 -12.89
CA ALA A 18 -27.48 23.66 -11.52
C ALA A 18 -26.56 24.60 -10.74
N ALA A 19 -27.14 25.62 -10.11
CA ALA A 19 -26.46 26.44 -9.14
C ALA A 19 -26.12 25.53 -7.95
N TRP A 20 -24.87 25.06 -7.90
CA TRP A 20 -24.36 24.25 -6.79
C TRP A 20 -24.43 25.09 -5.51
N ALA A 21 -25.44 24.82 -4.70
CA ALA A 21 -25.60 25.44 -3.39
C ALA A 21 -24.53 24.86 -2.46
N SER A 22 -23.46 25.62 -2.24
CA SER A 22 -22.40 25.28 -1.28
C SER A 22 -22.98 25.21 0.13
N PHE A 23 -23.30 24.01 0.60
CA PHE A 23 -23.68 23.79 2.00
C PHE A 23 -22.43 23.79 2.88
N SER A 24 -22.19 24.90 3.56
CA SER A 24 -21.27 24.96 4.70
C SER A 24 -21.98 24.49 5.97
N ILE A 25 -21.32 23.67 6.78
CA ILE A 25 -21.74 23.45 8.17
C ILE A 25 -21.24 24.62 9.00
N SER A 26 -22.17 25.49 9.39
CA SER A 26 -21.91 26.49 10.43
C SER A 26 -22.14 25.85 11.80
N LEU A 27 -21.11 25.82 12.64
CA LEU A 27 -21.29 25.61 14.08
C LEU A 27 -21.88 26.89 14.69
N GLY A 28 -23.20 27.02 14.57
CA GLY A 28 -23.96 28.14 15.13
C GLY A 28 -23.93 28.11 16.66
N SER A 29 -23.31 29.11 17.27
CA SER A 29 -23.33 29.28 18.72
C SER A 29 -24.63 29.91 19.19
N LEU A 30 -25.12 29.46 20.35
CA LEU A 30 -26.04 30.23 21.20
C LEU A 30 -25.48 30.22 22.62
N SER A 31 -25.25 31.41 23.17
CA SER A 31 -24.48 31.61 24.39
C SER A 31 -25.35 31.71 25.63
N SER A 32 -24.84 31.20 26.76
CA SER A 32 -25.14 31.74 28.09
C SER A 32 -24.10 31.30 29.13
N GLY A 33 -22.90 31.88 29.05
CA GLY A 33 -21.91 31.95 30.14
C GLY A 33 -21.35 30.62 30.67
N TRP A 34 -20.10 30.30 30.32
CA TRP A 34 -18.90 30.89 30.96
C TRP A 34 -17.72 30.79 29.97
N SER A 35 -16.63 31.52 30.22
CA SER A 35 -15.54 31.72 29.26
C SER A 35 -14.27 30.93 29.61
N GLY A 36 -13.75 30.18 28.64
CA GLY A 36 -12.42 29.58 28.65
C GLY A 36 -12.11 29.01 27.27
N VAL A 37 -11.01 29.43 26.66
CA VAL A 37 -10.49 28.84 25.42
C VAL A 37 -9.44 27.80 25.77
N ALA A 38 -9.53 26.61 25.17
CA ALA A 38 -8.43 25.66 25.15
C ALA A 38 -7.54 26.05 23.97
N SER A 39 -6.45 26.75 24.24
CA SER A 39 -5.53 27.23 23.21
C SER A 39 -4.54 26.14 22.77
N ASP A 40 -4.12 25.25 23.67
CA ASP A 40 -2.80 24.65 23.52
C ASP A 40 -2.84 23.11 23.47
N ALA A 41 -2.14 22.50 22.50
CA ALA A 41 -1.94 21.06 22.37
C ALA A 41 -0.66 20.68 21.59
N ALA A 42 -0.14 19.47 21.83
CA ALA A 42 0.95 18.86 21.06
C ALA A 42 0.82 17.32 21.01
N GLY A 43 1.29 16.69 19.94
CA GLY A 43 1.30 15.23 19.78
C GLY A 43 2.68 14.61 19.94
N THR A 44 2.75 13.49 20.67
CA THR A 44 3.98 12.82 21.09
C THR A 44 4.18 11.45 20.43
N MET A 45 3.09 10.73 20.13
CA MET A 45 3.14 9.40 19.51
C MET A 45 1.92 9.13 18.62
N VAL A 46 2.14 8.50 17.45
CA VAL A 46 1.09 7.97 16.57
C VAL A 46 1.29 6.48 16.33
N ARG A 47 0.18 5.73 16.25
CA ARG A 47 0.16 4.30 15.91
C ARG A 47 -0.96 3.97 14.94
N THR A 48 -0.70 3.09 13.98
CA THR A 48 -1.74 2.46 13.17
C THR A 48 -2.59 1.52 14.02
N THR A 49 -3.86 1.36 13.65
CA THR A 49 -4.82 0.50 14.36
C THR A 49 -5.36 -0.60 13.44
N SER A 50 -5.86 -1.69 14.02
CA SER A 50 -6.24 -2.90 13.27
C SER A 50 -7.45 -2.74 12.33
N ASP A 51 -8.16 -1.62 12.42
CA ASP A 51 -9.20 -1.15 11.49
C ASP A 51 -8.65 -0.35 10.29
N GLY A 52 -7.32 -0.25 10.16
CA GLY A 52 -6.63 0.57 9.15
C GLY A 52 -6.56 2.05 9.46
N GLY A 53 -7.12 2.50 10.58
CA GLY A 53 -6.98 3.88 11.07
C GLY A 53 -5.70 4.12 11.86
N PHE A 54 -5.69 5.20 12.64
CA PHE A 54 -4.59 5.53 13.53
C PHE A 54 -5.07 6.18 14.83
N VAL A 55 -4.30 5.97 15.91
CA VAL A 55 -4.46 6.59 17.21
C VAL A 55 -3.26 7.48 17.51
N VAL A 56 -3.49 8.63 18.12
CA VAL A 56 -2.50 9.65 18.47
C VAL A 56 -2.58 9.92 19.96
N ALA A 57 -1.45 10.07 20.62
CA ALA A 57 -1.34 10.56 21.99
C ALA A 57 -0.49 11.84 22.06
N GLY A 58 -0.66 12.58 23.16
CA GLY A 58 -0.02 13.85 23.42
C GLY A 58 -0.59 14.53 24.66
N TYR A 59 -0.69 15.85 24.63
CA TYR A 59 -1.31 16.65 25.69
C TYR A 59 -2.10 17.84 25.14
N THR A 60 -3.04 18.37 25.93
CA THR A 60 -3.78 19.60 25.63
C THR A 60 -4.21 20.33 26.90
N PHE A 61 -4.18 21.65 26.90
CA PHE A 61 -4.46 22.49 28.07
C PHE A 61 -5.96 22.72 28.22
N VAL A 62 -6.57 22.12 29.24
CA VAL A 62 -8.02 22.13 29.45
C VAL A 62 -8.39 22.98 30.67
N GLY A 63 -9.33 23.91 30.47
CA GLY A 63 -9.95 24.65 31.57
C GLY A 63 -9.18 25.90 32.04
N PRO A 64 -9.65 26.55 33.12
CA PRO A 64 -9.29 27.93 33.46
C PRO A 64 -7.94 28.11 34.17
N LEU A 65 -7.18 27.02 34.38
CA LEU A 65 -5.90 27.04 35.09
C LEU A 65 -4.68 26.85 34.18
N ALA A 66 -4.88 26.60 32.88
CA ALA A 66 -3.81 26.37 31.90
C ALA A 66 -2.77 25.32 32.36
N ARG A 67 -3.27 24.17 32.82
CA ARG A 67 -2.49 22.92 32.99
C ARG A 67 -2.82 21.98 31.82
N PRO A 68 -1.86 21.21 31.26
CA PRO A 68 -2.14 20.18 30.29
C PRO A 68 -2.83 18.96 30.93
N ASP A 69 -3.76 18.37 30.21
CA ASP A 69 -4.24 16.99 30.36
C ASP A 69 -3.57 16.11 29.28
N ALA A 70 -3.40 14.82 29.55
CA ALA A 70 -3.03 13.85 28.52
C ALA A 70 -4.15 13.74 27.47
N TRP A 71 -3.82 13.83 26.18
CA TRP A 71 -4.79 13.85 25.09
C TRP A 71 -4.61 12.64 24.18
N VAL A 72 -5.70 11.93 23.90
CA VAL A 72 -5.71 10.81 22.93
C VAL A 72 -6.79 11.06 21.88
N LEU A 73 -6.43 10.86 20.61
CA LEU A 73 -7.30 10.99 19.45
C LEU A 73 -7.31 9.68 18.66
N LYS A 74 -8.47 9.23 18.21
CA LYS A 74 -8.64 8.10 17.29
C LYS A 74 -9.21 8.60 15.98
N PHE A 75 -8.55 8.24 14.88
CA PHE A 75 -8.99 8.47 13.52
C PHE A 75 -9.25 7.13 12.83
N ASP A 76 -10.14 7.11 11.84
CA ASP A 76 -10.31 5.94 10.96
C ASP A 76 -9.30 5.94 9.79
N SER A 77 -9.43 4.97 8.88
CA SER A 77 -8.54 4.83 7.73
C SER A 77 -8.64 5.96 6.70
N SER A 78 -9.68 6.81 6.76
CA SER A 78 -9.75 8.04 5.96
C SER A 78 -9.02 9.22 6.62
N GLY A 79 -8.57 9.05 7.86
CA GLY A 79 -8.09 10.13 8.72
C GLY A 79 -9.21 10.95 9.36
N THR A 80 -10.48 10.54 9.24
CA THR A 80 -11.60 11.23 9.91
C THR A 80 -11.55 10.94 11.42
N LEU A 81 -11.71 11.98 12.23
CA LEU A 81 -11.67 11.87 13.69
C LEU A 81 -12.92 11.14 14.20
N GLN A 82 -12.72 9.94 14.74
CA GLN A 82 -13.76 9.07 15.32
C GLN A 82 -14.08 9.48 16.76
N TRP A 83 -13.04 9.69 17.58
CA TRP A 83 -13.18 10.25 18.92
C TRP A 83 -11.87 10.92 19.38
N GLN A 84 -11.98 11.77 20.39
CA GLN A 84 -10.84 12.31 21.15
C GLN A 84 -11.21 12.29 22.62
N LYS A 85 -10.26 12.24 23.55
CA LYS A 85 -10.50 12.37 24.99
C LYS A 85 -9.27 12.96 25.68
N ALA A 86 -9.52 13.86 26.63
CA ALA A 86 -8.52 14.31 27.60
C ALA A 86 -8.61 13.43 28.87
N TYR A 87 -7.48 13.23 29.53
CA TYR A 87 -7.34 12.47 30.76
C TYR A 87 -6.36 13.23 31.66
N GLY A 88 -6.77 13.52 32.88
CA GLY A 88 -5.97 14.27 33.85
C GLY A 88 -6.83 14.67 35.05
N GLY A 89 -6.30 15.54 35.91
CA GLY A 89 -6.90 15.86 37.20
C GLY A 89 -6.72 17.31 37.64
N SER A 90 -5.84 17.54 38.61
CA SER A 90 -5.49 18.87 39.14
C SER A 90 -4.01 19.24 38.95
N GLY A 91 -3.22 18.30 38.45
CA GLY A 91 -1.82 18.41 38.08
C GLY A 91 -1.61 18.99 36.68
N ASP A 92 -0.37 18.95 36.21
CA ASP A 92 -0.06 18.91 34.79
C ASP A 92 0.10 17.43 34.43
N ASP A 93 -0.59 16.97 33.38
CA ASP A 93 -0.65 15.57 32.97
C ASP A 93 -0.43 15.47 31.45
N TRP A 94 0.28 14.44 30.99
CA TRP A 94 0.53 14.26 29.55
C TRP A 94 0.72 12.79 29.17
N ALA A 95 0.43 12.43 27.92
CA ALA A 95 0.84 11.16 27.34
C ALA A 95 2.07 11.36 26.45
N THR A 96 3.12 10.59 26.71
CA THR A 96 4.32 10.50 25.86
C THR A 96 4.26 9.31 24.90
N SER A 97 3.44 8.30 25.20
CA SER A 97 3.42 7.00 24.50
C SER A 97 2.01 6.40 24.45
N ILE A 98 1.66 5.74 23.34
CA ILE A 98 0.44 4.96 23.17
C ILE A 98 0.69 3.77 22.24
N GLU A 99 0.12 2.61 22.57
CA GLU A 99 0.16 1.42 21.72
C GLU A 99 -1.23 0.73 21.65
N PRO A 100 -1.65 0.25 20.47
CA PRO A 100 -2.82 -0.63 20.34
C PRO A 100 -2.58 -1.94 21.09
N THR A 101 -3.65 -2.54 21.62
CA THR A 101 -3.58 -3.78 22.41
C THR A 101 -4.50 -4.85 21.82
N GLY A 102 -4.16 -6.13 22.06
CA GLY A 102 -4.83 -7.27 21.41
C GLY A 102 -6.32 -7.48 21.75
N ASP A 103 -6.87 -6.71 22.69
CA ASP A 103 -8.31 -6.66 22.99
C ASP A 103 -9.07 -5.58 22.18
N GLY A 104 -8.37 -4.83 21.32
CA GLY A 104 -8.91 -3.73 20.51
C GLY A 104 -8.84 -2.36 21.19
N GLY A 105 -8.47 -2.27 22.47
CA GLY A 105 -8.20 -1.02 23.17
C GLY A 105 -6.75 -0.56 23.07
N TYR A 106 -6.34 0.35 23.96
CA TYR A 106 -5.04 1.03 23.90
C TYR A 106 -4.37 1.07 25.27
N ILE A 107 -3.05 0.88 25.34
CA ILE A 107 -2.25 1.18 26.53
C ILE A 107 -1.54 2.52 26.31
N VAL A 108 -1.55 3.39 27.31
CA VAL A 108 -1.02 4.77 27.25
C VAL A 108 -0.06 4.99 28.41
N GLY A 109 1.01 5.73 28.17
CA GLY A 109 2.04 6.05 29.16
C GLY A 109 2.47 7.52 29.09
N GLY A 110 2.84 8.10 30.23
CA GLY A 110 3.25 9.50 30.34
C GLY A 110 3.48 9.97 31.78
N GLY A 111 3.50 11.28 31.99
CA GLY A 111 3.70 11.90 33.31
C GLY A 111 2.38 12.37 33.93
N THR A 112 2.33 12.44 35.27
CA THR A 112 1.21 13.04 35.99
C THR A 112 1.61 13.76 37.28
N GLY A 113 1.16 15.01 37.41
CA GLY A 113 1.22 15.80 38.65
C GLY A 113 -0.09 15.74 39.43
N SER A 114 -1.07 14.95 38.97
CA SER A 114 -2.41 14.82 39.56
C SER A 114 -2.51 13.76 40.65
N TRP A 115 -1.70 12.69 40.57
CA TRP A 115 -1.80 11.54 41.47
C TRP A 115 -0.43 10.95 41.82
N GLY A 116 -0.14 10.89 43.11
CA GLY A 116 1.13 10.44 43.68
C GLY A 116 1.28 10.90 45.13
N THR A 117 2.37 10.51 45.80
CA THR A 117 2.76 11.02 47.13
C THR A 117 4.27 10.97 47.26
N VAL A 118 5.00 12.10 47.32
CA VAL A 118 5.25 12.77 48.62
C VAL A 118 5.31 14.33 48.54
N SER A 119 4.97 14.98 49.65
CA SER A 119 5.47 16.30 50.13
C SER A 119 5.82 17.43 49.14
N GLY A 120 4.83 18.25 48.80
CA GLY A 120 4.97 19.72 48.83
C GLY A 120 5.69 20.41 47.67
N PHE A 121 6.29 19.66 46.76
CA PHE A 121 6.83 20.14 45.48
C PHE A 121 6.02 19.53 44.32
N PRO A 122 6.02 20.15 43.12
CA PRO A 122 5.43 19.55 41.93
C PRO A 122 6.39 18.50 41.35
N ASP A 123 6.14 17.23 41.65
CA ASP A 123 6.82 16.09 41.03
C ASP A 123 5.85 15.29 40.15
N TYR A 124 6.38 14.69 39.09
CA TYR A 124 5.63 13.96 38.08
C TYR A 124 5.82 12.46 38.20
N ASN A 125 4.70 11.75 38.31
CA ASN A 125 4.67 10.31 38.52
C ASN A 125 4.60 9.59 37.17
N VAL A 126 5.18 8.39 37.06
CA VAL A 126 5.07 7.54 35.86
C VAL A 126 3.63 7.02 35.78
N TRP A 127 2.85 7.59 34.87
CA TRP A 127 1.46 7.24 34.66
C TRP A 127 1.32 6.21 33.54
N VAL A 128 0.56 5.15 33.80
CA VAL A 128 0.16 4.17 32.78
C VAL A 128 -1.33 3.88 32.90
N PHE A 129 -2.05 3.98 31.78
CA PHE A 129 -3.49 3.76 31.74
C PHE A 129 -3.96 2.95 30.54
N LYS A 130 -4.92 2.06 30.76
CA LYS A 130 -5.55 1.20 29.77
C LYS A 130 -6.91 1.77 29.37
N LEU A 131 -7.10 1.89 28.06
CA LEU A 131 -8.33 2.27 27.41
C LEU A 131 -8.97 1.06 26.71
N ASP A 132 -10.30 1.09 26.51
CA ASP A 132 -10.99 0.26 25.53
C ASP A 132 -10.95 0.88 24.11
N ALA A 133 -11.54 0.19 23.13
CA ALA A 133 -11.60 0.62 21.73
C ALA A 133 -12.33 1.97 21.51
N SER A 134 -13.20 2.38 22.45
CA SER A 134 -13.90 3.66 22.46
C SER A 134 -13.20 4.71 23.33
N GLY A 135 -11.99 4.42 23.82
CA GLY A 135 -11.23 5.31 24.68
C GLY A 135 -11.79 5.44 26.10
N ASN A 136 -12.62 4.52 26.61
CA ASN A 136 -13.02 4.61 28.03
C ASN A 136 -11.93 4.02 28.92
N LEU A 137 -11.64 4.70 30.03
CA LEU A 137 -10.66 4.26 31.01
C LEU A 137 -11.10 2.93 31.66
N GLN A 138 -10.29 1.90 31.48
CA GLN A 138 -10.50 0.56 32.06
C GLN A 138 -9.76 0.43 33.39
N TRP A 139 -8.50 0.86 33.44
CA TRP A 139 -7.71 1.01 34.66
C TRP A 139 -6.58 2.01 34.46
N GLN A 140 -6.04 2.55 35.55
CA GLN A 140 -4.77 3.29 35.56
C GLN A 140 -3.91 2.91 36.77
N ARG A 141 -2.63 3.26 36.68
CA ARG A 141 -1.62 3.11 37.74
C ARG A 141 -0.62 4.26 37.69
N TYR A 142 -0.05 4.52 38.84
CA TYR A 142 1.01 5.49 39.07
C TYR A 142 2.18 4.74 39.67
N PHE A 143 3.37 4.99 39.14
CA PHE A 143 4.61 4.45 39.66
C PHE A 143 5.52 5.63 39.98
N ASP A 144 6.08 5.58 41.18
CA ASP A 144 6.78 6.68 41.83
C ASP A 144 7.99 6.11 42.57
N ASN A 145 9.03 6.92 42.74
CA ASN A 145 10.10 6.65 43.68
C ASN A 145 10.07 7.72 44.79
N PRO A 146 9.60 7.42 46.01
CA PRO A 146 9.44 8.41 47.09
C PRO A 146 10.70 9.13 47.60
N THR A 147 11.86 8.93 46.98
CA THR A 147 13.08 9.73 47.17
C THR A 147 13.30 10.77 46.08
N ASP A 148 12.59 10.69 44.97
CA ASP A 148 12.58 11.70 43.90
C ASP A 148 12.12 13.05 44.46
N VAL A 149 12.75 14.10 43.95
CA VAL A 149 12.57 15.50 44.35
C VAL A 149 12.76 16.47 43.18
N ASP A 150 13.08 15.97 41.98
CA ASP A 150 13.31 16.79 40.79
C ASP A 150 13.08 15.97 39.51
N SER A 151 11.83 15.93 39.08
CA SER A 151 11.50 15.64 37.70
C SER A 151 10.49 16.68 37.20
N GLN A 152 10.81 17.34 36.08
CA GLN A 152 9.88 18.25 35.38
C GLN A 152 9.35 17.67 34.06
N ASP A 153 10.04 16.66 33.51
CA ASP A 153 9.64 15.87 32.35
C ASP A 153 10.08 14.42 32.59
N LYS A 154 9.15 13.50 32.94
CA LYS A 154 9.46 12.05 32.89
C LYS A 154 9.15 11.51 31.51
N ILE A 155 10.18 11.05 30.78
CA ILE A 155 10.02 10.29 29.54
C ILE A 155 9.47 8.91 29.90
N VAL A 156 8.34 8.55 29.27
CA VAL A 156 7.68 7.25 29.48
C VAL A 156 7.40 6.60 28.14
N ARG A 157 7.58 5.29 28.09
CA ARG A 157 7.29 4.45 26.92
C ARG A 157 6.62 3.17 27.41
N VAL A 158 5.47 2.81 26.85
CA VAL A 158 4.75 1.58 27.23
C VAL A 158 4.43 0.75 26.00
N VAL A 159 4.70 -0.55 26.06
CA VAL A 159 4.43 -1.50 24.97
C VAL A 159 3.68 -2.75 25.45
N PRO A 160 2.75 -3.29 24.63
CA PRO A 160 2.15 -4.58 24.89
C PRO A 160 3.17 -5.71 24.69
N VAL A 161 3.08 -6.72 25.56
CA VAL A 161 3.87 -7.97 25.49
C VAL A 161 2.97 -9.16 25.84
N GLN A 162 3.49 -10.37 25.67
CA GLN A 162 2.77 -11.56 26.12
C GLN A 162 2.47 -11.46 27.63
N GLY A 163 1.20 -11.60 28.01
CA GLY A 163 0.74 -11.56 29.40
C GLY A 163 0.67 -10.17 30.06
N GLY A 164 0.81 -9.06 29.31
CA GLY A 164 0.57 -7.71 29.85
C GLY A 164 1.38 -6.64 29.13
N TYR A 165 2.07 -5.79 29.90
CA TYR A 165 2.79 -4.62 29.37
C TYR A 165 4.24 -4.58 29.86
N LEU A 166 5.10 -3.86 29.14
CA LEU A 166 6.38 -3.36 29.62
C LEU A 166 6.35 -1.83 29.56
N VAL A 167 6.88 -1.19 30.58
CA VAL A 167 7.09 0.26 30.66
C VAL A 167 8.60 0.49 30.73
N ALA A 168 9.12 1.49 30.03
CA ALA A 168 10.40 2.12 30.32
C ALA A 168 10.14 3.58 30.73
N ALA A 169 10.78 4.03 31.79
CA ALA A 169 10.64 5.37 32.35
C ALA A 169 11.93 5.83 33.04
N GLU A 170 12.04 7.12 33.32
CA GLU A 170 13.11 7.70 34.14
C GLU A 170 12.79 7.57 35.64
N ASN A 171 13.84 7.44 36.46
CA ASN A 171 13.74 7.18 37.90
C ASN A 171 14.96 7.75 38.63
N TRP A 172 14.78 8.89 39.29
CA TRP A 172 15.79 9.53 40.13
C TRP A 172 16.09 8.71 41.40
N VAL A 173 17.36 8.43 41.72
CA VAL A 173 17.74 7.56 42.86
C VAL A 173 18.43 8.30 44.02
N GLY A 174 19.17 9.37 43.73
CA GLY A 174 19.61 10.35 44.74
C GLY A 174 20.88 10.00 45.54
N GLY A 175 21.79 10.97 45.63
CA GLY A 175 23.00 10.91 46.47
C GLY A 175 23.74 12.25 46.43
N VAL A 176 24.62 12.54 47.41
CA VAL A 176 25.30 13.86 47.47
C VAL A 176 26.31 14.01 46.32
N GLY A 177 25.91 14.79 45.32
CA GLY A 177 26.48 14.86 43.97
C GLY A 177 25.35 15.15 42.96
N ALA A 178 24.23 14.47 43.17
CA ALA A 178 22.83 14.81 42.86
C ALA A 178 22.52 15.46 41.51
N GLY A 179 21.92 14.69 40.59
CA GLY A 179 21.14 15.24 39.48
C GLY A 179 20.74 14.24 38.38
N GLU A 180 20.65 12.94 38.67
CA GLU A 180 20.77 11.92 37.63
C GLU A 180 19.83 10.71 37.84
N ASP A 181 19.08 10.37 36.78
CA ASP A 181 18.05 9.33 36.69
C ASP A 181 18.59 8.00 36.19
N ASP A 182 18.01 6.87 36.58
CA ASP A 182 18.26 5.55 35.96
C ASP A 182 17.12 5.13 35.00
N VAL A 183 17.38 4.20 34.08
CA VAL A 183 16.32 3.53 33.29
C VAL A 183 15.52 2.57 34.17
N TRP A 184 14.25 2.91 34.41
CA TRP A 184 13.31 2.07 35.15
C TRP A 184 12.39 1.29 34.23
N ILE A 185 12.39 -0.03 34.40
CA ILE A 185 11.69 -0.99 33.55
C ILE A 185 10.65 -1.73 34.39
N ILE A 186 9.37 -1.52 34.08
CA ILE A 186 8.24 -2.05 34.86
C ILE A 186 7.46 -3.05 34.01
N LYS A 187 7.35 -4.29 34.47
CA LYS A 187 6.48 -5.31 33.86
C LYS A 187 5.13 -5.32 34.57
N LEU A 188 4.07 -5.05 33.81
CA LEU A 188 2.70 -5.14 34.30
C LEU A 188 2.01 -6.40 33.78
N ASP A 189 1.05 -6.92 34.53
CA ASP A 189 0.04 -7.85 34.02
C ASP A 189 -1.02 -7.13 33.16
N THR A 190 -2.01 -7.85 32.63
CA THR A 190 -3.10 -7.26 31.82
C THR A 190 -4.05 -6.34 32.59
N ALA A 191 -4.04 -6.40 33.93
CA ALA A 191 -4.84 -5.56 34.81
C ALA A 191 -4.05 -4.36 35.39
N GLY A 192 -2.78 -4.21 35.00
CA GLY A 192 -1.89 -3.13 35.43
C GLY A 192 -1.09 -3.42 36.69
N ASN A 193 -1.14 -4.62 37.26
CA ASN A 193 -0.40 -4.93 38.49
C ASN A 193 1.08 -5.21 38.17
N VAL A 194 1.99 -4.70 38.99
CA VAL A 194 3.44 -4.95 38.83
C VAL A 194 3.75 -6.42 39.07
N LEU A 195 4.25 -7.09 38.04
CA LEU A 195 4.79 -8.45 38.10
C LEU A 195 6.27 -8.44 38.54
N TRP A 196 7.03 -7.46 38.03
CA TRP A 196 8.36 -7.08 38.51
C TRP A 196 8.66 -5.66 38.04
N GLN A 197 9.61 -5.00 38.72
CA GLN A 197 10.20 -3.74 38.28
C GLN A 197 11.72 -3.81 38.50
N LYS A 198 12.49 -3.22 37.60
CA LYS A 198 13.96 -3.30 37.57
C LYS A 198 14.51 -1.94 37.17
N THR A 199 15.55 -1.50 37.86
CA THR A 199 16.28 -0.28 37.53
C THR A 199 17.62 -0.68 36.90
N VAL A 200 17.98 -0.04 35.79
CA VAL A 200 19.17 -0.35 34.98
C VAL A 200 19.89 0.96 34.70
N GLY A 201 20.96 1.21 35.46
CA GLY A 201 21.79 2.39 35.32
C GLY A 201 23.18 2.17 35.91
N GLY A 202 23.92 3.25 36.20
CA GLY A 202 25.34 3.16 36.58
C GLY A 202 25.78 4.00 37.79
N THR A 203 26.64 4.99 37.53
CA THR A 203 27.23 5.90 38.54
C THR A 203 26.89 7.35 38.25
N PHE A 204 26.68 7.62 36.97
CA PHE A 204 25.92 8.74 36.43
C PHE A 204 24.59 8.12 35.90
N GLY A 205 23.66 8.91 35.36
CA GLY A 205 22.34 8.42 34.94
C GLY A 205 22.16 7.91 33.48
N GLU A 206 20.95 7.50 33.13
CA GLU A 206 20.56 6.97 31.83
C GLU A 206 19.06 7.23 31.49
N SER A 207 18.78 7.99 30.43
CA SER A 207 17.41 8.29 29.97
C SER A 207 16.92 7.29 28.89
N PRO A 208 15.78 6.59 29.05
CA PRO A 208 15.20 5.70 28.06
C PRO A 208 14.23 6.45 27.12
N TRP A 209 14.57 6.52 25.83
CA TRP A 209 13.78 7.22 24.81
C TRP A 209 12.81 6.32 24.03
N ASP A 210 13.05 5.02 23.95
CA ASP A 210 12.18 4.06 23.24
C ASP A 210 12.35 2.65 23.83
N ILE A 211 11.29 1.85 23.88
CA ILE A 211 11.32 0.43 24.21
C ILE A 211 10.41 -0.30 23.23
N ARG A 212 10.89 -1.39 22.62
CA ARG A 212 10.09 -2.23 21.71
C ARG A 212 10.15 -3.71 22.13
N PRO A 213 9.06 -4.47 22.01
CA PRO A 213 9.07 -5.91 22.24
C PRO A 213 9.91 -6.62 21.17
N THR A 214 10.60 -7.70 21.54
CA THR A 214 11.41 -8.50 20.61
C THR A 214 10.80 -9.88 20.38
N GLY A 215 11.07 -10.48 19.21
CA GLY A 215 10.42 -11.72 18.76
C GLY A 215 10.69 -12.96 19.62
N ASP A 216 11.67 -12.90 20.52
CA ASP A 216 11.98 -13.90 21.56
C ASP A 216 11.16 -13.71 22.85
N GLY A 217 10.21 -12.75 22.87
CA GLY A 217 9.40 -12.39 24.03
C GLY A 217 10.07 -11.39 24.99
N GLY A 218 11.29 -10.96 24.70
CA GLY A 218 12.01 -9.92 25.44
C GLY A 218 11.65 -8.50 24.99
N ALA A 219 12.57 -7.56 25.23
CA ALA A 219 12.49 -6.20 24.72
C ALA A 219 13.86 -5.59 24.44
N ILE A 220 13.90 -4.61 23.54
CA ILE A 220 15.05 -3.74 23.27
C ILE A 220 14.71 -2.33 23.77
N VAL A 221 15.63 -1.65 24.46
CA VAL A 221 15.48 -0.27 24.97
C VAL A 221 16.59 0.59 24.39
N ALA A 222 16.26 1.80 23.92
CA ALA A 222 17.21 2.80 23.44
C ALA A 222 17.21 4.05 24.33
N GLY A 223 18.37 4.68 24.45
CA GLY A 223 18.56 5.87 25.28
C GLY A 223 19.97 6.46 25.16
N TYR A 224 20.44 7.07 26.25
CA TYR A 224 21.82 7.55 26.37
C TYR A 224 22.38 7.35 27.79
N THR A 225 23.71 7.49 27.96
CA THR A 225 24.42 7.26 29.23
C THR A 225 25.61 8.19 29.45
N TRP A 226 25.61 9.00 30.52
CA TRP A 226 26.83 9.67 31.05
C TRP A 226 27.70 8.75 31.95
N SER A 227 27.26 7.55 32.37
CA SER A 227 28.00 6.66 33.31
C SER A 227 29.43 6.28 32.95
N TYR A 228 29.82 6.41 31.68
CA TYR A 228 31.07 5.84 31.17
C TYR A 228 31.86 6.78 30.25
N SER A 229 31.34 7.97 29.95
CA SER A 229 31.90 8.89 28.94
C SER A 229 31.31 10.32 29.08
N ILE A 230 31.26 11.05 27.97
CA ILE A 230 30.68 12.40 27.82
C ILE A 230 29.22 12.35 27.32
N VAL A 231 28.49 11.25 27.58
CA VAL A 231 27.22 10.81 26.97
C VAL A 231 27.43 9.96 25.70
N ASP A 232 27.25 8.64 25.81
CA ASP A 232 27.16 7.72 24.65
C ASP A 232 25.70 7.33 24.38
N ALA A 233 25.37 6.98 23.12
CA ALA A 233 24.07 6.39 22.81
C ALA A 233 24.00 4.95 23.35
N TRP A 234 22.93 4.61 24.06
CA TRP A 234 22.81 3.36 24.82
C TRP A 234 21.73 2.45 24.26
N LEU A 235 21.99 1.14 24.30
CA LEU A 235 21.06 0.11 23.86
C LEU A 235 21.07 -1.09 24.81
N LEU A 236 19.92 -1.42 25.40
CA LEU A 236 19.71 -2.56 26.30
C LEU A 236 18.92 -3.66 25.59
N LYS A 237 19.33 -4.93 25.71
CA LYS A 237 18.51 -6.09 25.32
C LYS A 237 18.13 -6.92 26.53
N LEU A 238 16.83 -7.07 26.74
CA LEU A 238 16.25 -7.87 27.81
C LEU A 238 15.72 -9.21 27.28
N ASP A 239 15.73 -10.24 28.12
CA ASP A 239 14.98 -11.48 27.90
C ASP A 239 13.49 -11.35 28.30
N ALA A 240 12.70 -12.41 28.13
CA ALA A 240 11.28 -12.44 28.49
C ALA A 240 10.99 -12.36 30.01
N SER A 241 12.01 -12.53 30.87
CA SER A 241 11.94 -12.24 32.31
C SER A 241 12.35 -10.79 32.65
N GLY A 242 12.76 -10.02 31.65
CA GLY A 242 13.38 -8.71 31.81
C GLY A 242 14.80 -8.75 32.38
N ALA A 243 15.49 -9.88 32.33
CA ALA A 243 16.91 -9.92 32.69
C ALA A 243 17.73 -9.34 31.54
N LEU A 244 18.76 -8.55 31.86
CA LEU A 244 19.66 -7.98 30.87
C LEU A 244 20.46 -9.13 30.22
N GLN A 245 20.41 -9.23 28.90
CA GLN A 245 21.18 -10.20 28.11
C GLN A 245 22.48 -9.58 27.60
N TRP A 246 22.41 -8.32 27.18
CA TRP A 246 23.54 -7.48 26.84
C TRP A 246 23.14 -6.01 26.86
N GLN A 247 24.14 -5.14 27.01
CA GLN A 247 24.05 -3.71 26.75
C GLN A 247 25.16 -3.29 25.77
N LYS A 248 24.92 -2.23 25.00
CA LYS A 248 25.88 -1.65 24.06
C LYS A 248 25.90 -0.13 24.24
N ARG A 249 27.09 0.45 24.17
CA ARG A 249 27.31 1.89 23.94
C ARG A 249 27.75 2.06 22.50
N LEU A 250 27.17 3.03 21.81
CA LEU A 250 27.24 3.18 20.35
C LEU A 250 27.69 4.59 20.00
N SER A 251 28.86 4.69 19.38
CA SER A 251 29.55 5.94 19.09
C SER A 251 30.07 5.96 17.67
N VAL A 252 30.15 7.15 17.06
CA VAL A 252 30.76 7.39 15.76
C VAL A 252 32.18 7.93 15.86
N ASN A 253 32.53 8.70 16.90
CA ASN A 253 33.90 9.19 17.12
C ASN A 253 34.29 9.15 18.60
N SER A 254 35.14 8.18 18.97
CA SER A 254 35.31 7.60 20.32
C SER A 254 35.87 8.49 21.46
N THR A 255 35.88 9.83 21.36
CA THR A 255 36.52 10.68 22.39
C THR A 255 35.98 12.10 22.64
N VAL A 256 35.10 12.72 21.82
CA VAL A 256 34.89 14.20 21.93
C VAL A 256 33.48 14.78 21.70
N GLN A 257 32.47 14.03 21.25
CA GLN A 257 31.09 14.57 21.16
C GLN A 257 30.08 13.66 21.87
N PRO A 258 29.07 14.23 22.56
CA PRO A 258 27.94 13.47 23.11
C PRO A 258 27.04 12.89 22.01
N GLU A 259 26.58 11.66 22.19
CA GLU A 259 25.78 10.88 21.24
C GLU A 259 24.50 10.36 21.90
N TYR A 260 23.35 10.56 21.25
CA TYR A 260 22.02 10.34 21.84
C TYR A 260 21.22 9.32 21.03
N GLY A 261 20.83 8.18 21.62
CA GLY A 261 19.92 7.22 21.00
C GLY A 261 18.46 7.58 21.30
N THR A 262 17.66 7.85 20.27
CA THR A 262 16.30 8.41 20.44
C THR A 262 15.16 7.49 20.04
N SER A 263 15.40 6.51 19.15
CA SER A 263 14.40 5.48 18.82
C SER A 263 15.03 4.24 18.22
N VAL A 264 14.49 3.06 18.54
CA VAL A 264 14.93 1.77 18.01
C VAL A 264 13.75 0.98 17.48
N VAL A 265 13.96 0.31 16.35
CA VAL A 265 13.01 -0.67 15.80
C VAL A 265 13.71 -2.03 15.64
N PRO A 266 13.15 -3.14 16.17
CA PRO A 266 13.54 -4.49 15.79
C PRO A 266 13.21 -4.70 14.31
N THR A 267 14.16 -5.24 13.54
CA THR A 267 14.05 -5.33 12.08
C THR A 267 13.71 -6.73 11.60
N SER A 268 13.09 -6.83 10.42
CA SER A 268 12.58 -8.07 9.82
C SER A 268 13.61 -9.17 9.60
N ASP A 269 14.90 -8.82 9.55
CA ASP A 269 16.05 -9.74 9.51
C ASP A 269 16.41 -10.35 10.90
N GLY A 270 15.71 -9.96 11.97
CA GLY A 270 15.96 -10.35 13.35
C GLY A 270 16.97 -9.48 14.11
N GLY A 271 17.51 -8.44 13.47
CA GLY A 271 18.38 -7.44 14.09
C GLY A 271 17.63 -6.23 14.65
N TYR A 272 18.34 -5.09 14.71
CA TYR A 272 17.78 -3.81 15.19
C TYR A 272 18.28 -2.65 14.32
N LEU A 273 17.53 -1.56 14.26
CA LEU A 273 18.01 -0.25 13.81
C LEU A 273 17.77 0.77 14.91
N LEU A 274 18.84 1.38 15.41
CA LEU A 274 18.81 2.56 16.28
C LEU A 274 18.99 3.83 15.42
N VAL A 275 18.20 4.86 15.69
CA VAL A 275 18.46 6.24 15.22
C VAL A 275 18.76 7.15 16.41
N GLY A 276 19.49 8.24 16.12
CA GLY A 276 19.97 9.15 17.14
C GLY A 276 20.65 10.40 16.56
N TYR A 277 21.39 11.14 17.38
CA TYR A 277 22.22 12.25 16.90
C TYR A 277 23.53 12.39 17.68
N GLU A 278 24.58 12.85 16.98
CA GLU A 278 25.81 13.40 17.57
C GLU A 278 25.62 14.91 17.76
N GLU A 279 25.87 15.45 18.95
CA GLU A 279 25.82 16.90 19.19
C GLU A 279 27.24 17.49 19.27
N ALA A 280 27.58 18.38 18.34
CA ALA A 280 28.85 19.08 18.26
C ALA A 280 28.64 20.59 18.38
N GLY A 281 28.68 21.09 19.62
CA GLY A 281 28.26 22.46 19.92
C GLY A 281 26.79 22.67 19.56
N LEU A 282 26.48 23.68 18.74
CA LEU A 282 25.11 23.93 18.27
C LEU A 282 24.68 23.05 17.07
N SER A 283 25.50 22.09 16.65
CA SER A 283 25.20 21.20 15.50
C SER A 283 24.74 19.83 15.97
N ARG A 284 23.54 19.39 15.58
CA ARG A 284 23.03 18.03 15.79
C ARG A 284 23.03 17.25 14.48
N TYR A 285 23.89 16.25 14.37
CA TYR A 285 24.05 15.42 13.17
C TYR A 285 23.29 14.09 13.33
N PRO A 286 22.34 13.77 12.44
CA PRO A 286 21.63 12.50 12.50
C PRO A 286 22.57 11.30 12.38
N LEU A 287 22.33 10.29 13.21
CA LEU A 287 23.02 9.00 13.24
C LEU A 287 22.03 7.85 12.99
N ALA A 288 22.53 6.77 12.40
CA ALA A 288 21.83 5.49 12.32
C ALA A 288 22.81 4.33 12.52
N PHE A 289 22.45 3.35 13.36
CA PHE A 289 23.21 2.13 13.63
C PHE A 289 22.32 0.91 13.39
N LYS A 290 22.59 0.14 12.34
CA LYS A 290 21.99 -1.19 12.13
C LYS A 290 22.82 -2.21 12.90
N LEU A 291 22.15 -3.06 13.67
CA LEU A 291 22.75 -4.13 14.44
C LEU A 291 22.20 -5.51 14.04
N ASP A 292 22.95 -6.55 14.36
CA ASP A 292 22.50 -7.94 14.37
C ASP A 292 21.72 -8.28 15.65
N SER A 293 21.22 -9.52 15.74
CA SER A 293 20.46 -10.02 16.90
C SER A 293 21.28 -10.09 18.20
N ALA A 294 22.61 -10.07 18.13
CA ALA A 294 23.55 -10.03 19.25
C ALA A 294 24.04 -8.60 19.58
N GLY A 295 23.47 -7.58 18.94
CA GLY A 295 23.82 -6.18 19.15
C GLY A 295 25.20 -5.80 18.62
N ASN A 296 25.72 -6.49 17.61
CA ASN A 296 26.93 -6.08 16.91
C ASN A 296 26.54 -5.16 15.75
N VAL A 297 27.29 -4.07 15.54
CA VAL A 297 27.02 -3.15 14.43
C VAL A 297 27.28 -3.85 13.09
N VAL A 298 26.25 -3.88 12.24
CA VAL A 298 26.26 -4.38 10.86
C VAL A 298 26.56 -3.23 9.88
N TRP A 299 26.06 -2.02 10.18
CA TRP A 299 26.54 -0.77 9.61
C TRP A 299 26.20 0.41 10.53
N GLN A 300 27.00 1.46 10.51
CA GLN A 300 26.68 2.74 11.13
C GLN A 300 26.97 3.90 10.18
N LYS A 301 26.16 4.96 10.27
CA LYS A 301 26.21 6.14 9.38
C LYS A 301 25.97 7.44 10.13
N ARG A 302 26.60 8.51 9.64
CA ARG A 302 26.48 9.90 10.12
C ARG A 302 26.19 10.80 8.92
N TYR A 303 25.05 11.49 8.94
CA TYR A 303 24.54 12.24 7.80
C TYR A 303 24.98 13.72 7.87
N LEU A 304 25.73 14.17 6.85
CA LEU A 304 26.46 15.45 6.82
C LEU A 304 25.95 16.42 5.74
N PRO A 305 26.39 17.71 5.75
CA PRO A 305 25.89 18.71 4.83
C PRO A 305 26.27 18.38 3.38
N ALA A 306 25.33 18.53 2.45
CA ALA A 306 25.70 18.75 1.06
C ALA A 306 26.46 20.09 0.96
N SER A 307 27.61 20.10 0.30
CA SER A 307 28.58 21.22 0.32
C SER A 307 28.13 22.51 -0.40
N SER A 308 26.87 22.61 -0.78
CA SER A 308 26.27 23.70 -1.56
C SER A 308 24.86 24.09 -1.11
N GLY A 309 24.36 23.57 0.01
CA GLY A 309 23.03 23.88 0.55
C GLY A 309 23.01 24.00 2.08
N PRO A 310 22.05 24.72 2.67
CA PRO A 310 21.96 24.87 4.11
C PRO A 310 21.32 23.64 4.78
N PHE A 311 21.99 23.14 5.81
CA PHE A 311 21.53 22.15 6.81
C PHE A 311 21.38 20.66 6.37
N PRO A 312 22.12 19.74 7.00
CA PRO A 312 21.70 18.35 7.25
C PRO A 312 21.14 18.17 8.68
N LEU A 313 21.25 19.22 9.51
CA LEU A 313 21.13 19.10 10.95
C LEU A 313 19.70 18.74 11.28
N ALA A 314 19.52 17.70 12.09
CA ALA A 314 18.22 17.25 12.54
C ALA A 314 18.35 16.38 13.79
N ILE A 315 17.22 16.22 14.47
CA ILE A 315 17.05 15.44 15.69
C ILE A 315 16.06 14.32 15.35
N PRO A 316 16.50 13.09 15.05
CA PRO A 316 15.60 11.95 14.98
C PRO A 316 14.83 11.77 16.28
N ARG A 317 13.54 11.48 16.19
CA ARG A 317 12.62 11.24 17.33
C ARG A 317 11.95 9.88 17.27
N GLU A 318 11.63 9.37 16.08
CA GLU A 318 11.17 8.00 15.90
C GLU A 318 11.70 7.39 14.60
N VAL A 319 11.94 6.07 14.60
CA VAL A 319 12.12 5.25 13.40
C VAL A 319 11.10 4.11 13.35
N GLN A 320 10.68 3.76 12.14
CA GLN A 320 9.94 2.52 11.84
C GLN A 320 10.53 1.84 10.60
N GLU A 321 10.52 0.50 10.58
CA GLU A 321 10.78 -0.29 9.36
C GLU A 321 9.61 -0.15 8.39
N THR A 322 9.91 -0.06 7.10
CA THR A 322 8.92 0.10 6.02
C THR A 322 8.83 -1.16 5.18
N SER A 323 7.67 -1.42 4.57
CA SER A 323 7.36 -2.71 3.90
C SER A 323 8.18 -3.02 2.64
N ASP A 324 9.05 -2.10 2.22
CA ASP A 324 10.07 -2.26 1.18
C ASP A 324 11.43 -2.76 1.72
N GLY A 325 11.54 -3.01 3.04
CA GLY A 325 12.80 -3.36 3.72
C GLY A 325 13.72 -2.17 3.99
N GLY A 326 13.22 -0.93 3.87
CA GLY A 326 13.89 0.29 4.31
C GLY A 326 13.33 0.83 5.62
N PHE A 327 13.55 2.12 5.89
CA PHE A 327 13.15 2.76 7.14
C PHE A 327 12.62 4.18 6.91
N ILE A 328 11.61 4.59 7.68
CA ILE A 328 11.16 5.98 7.78
C ILE A 328 11.58 6.55 9.13
N VAL A 329 12.23 7.70 9.11
CA VAL A 329 12.68 8.45 10.29
C VAL A 329 11.91 9.76 10.37
N ALA A 330 11.41 10.10 11.55
CA ALA A 330 10.81 11.41 11.84
C ALA A 330 11.62 12.18 12.88
N GLY A 331 11.47 13.49 12.86
CA GLY A 331 12.15 14.38 13.80
C GLY A 331 11.95 15.85 13.51
N SER A 332 12.96 16.64 13.86
CA SER A 332 12.98 18.09 13.68
C SER A 332 14.33 18.61 13.19
N THR A 333 14.36 19.58 12.28
CA THR A 333 15.58 20.39 12.02
C THR A 333 15.91 21.30 13.22
N PRO A 334 17.06 22.00 13.27
CA PRO A 334 17.24 23.16 14.13
C PRO A 334 17.08 24.47 13.34
N TRP A 335 16.26 25.39 13.84
CA TRP A 335 16.38 26.80 13.47
C TRP A 335 17.48 27.49 14.32
N PRO A 336 18.07 28.60 13.83
CA PRO A 336 19.10 29.36 14.54
C PRO A 336 18.66 29.99 15.88
N SER A 337 17.39 29.82 16.29
CA SER A 337 16.86 30.24 17.60
C SER A 337 16.08 29.13 18.32
N GLY A 338 16.42 27.86 18.08
CA GLY A 338 16.08 26.76 18.99
C GLY A 338 14.85 25.90 18.67
N GLY A 339 14.11 26.16 17.58
CA GLY A 339 12.89 25.38 17.28
C GLY A 339 12.78 24.90 15.83
N GLY A 340 12.70 23.59 15.62
CA GLY A 340 12.73 22.98 14.28
C GLY A 340 11.48 23.13 13.41
N ALA A 341 11.67 22.94 12.10
CA ALA A 341 10.59 22.49 11.23
C ALA A 341 10.44 20.95 11.36
N GLY A 342 9.25 20.42 11.05
CA GLY A 342 9.02 18.97 11.00
C GLY A 342 9.88 18.34 9.92
N TRP A 343 10.51 17.20 10.20
CA TRP A 343 11.46 16.56 9.29
C TRP A 343 11.16 15.07 9.13
N LEU A 344 11.19 14.60 7.88
CA LEU A 344 11.11 13.18 7.54
C LEU A 344 12.27 12.79 6.63
N MET A 345 12.81 11.59 6.84
CA MET A 345 13.86 10.99 6.02
C MET A 345 13.55 9.52 5.75
N LYS A 346 13.50 9.13 4.47
CA LYS A 346 13.39 7.74 4.02
C LYS A 346 14.78 7.18 3.76
N LEU A 347 15.07 6.05 4.37
CA LEU A 347 16.24 5.23 4.12
C LEU A 347 15.87 3.94 3.35
N ASP A 348 16.84 3.38 2.63
CA ASP A 348 16.81 1.99 2.18
C ASP A 348 17.35 1.03 3.27
N GLY A 349 17.33 -0.28 3.03
CA GLY A 349 17.83 -1.30 3.97
C GLY A 349 19.35 -1.24 4.24
N LEU A 350 20.10 -0.46 3.45
CA LEU A 350 21.53 -0.20 3.62
C LEU A 350 21.78 1.18 4.27
N GLY A 351 20.74 1.88 4.71
CA GLY A 351 20.82 3.20 5.34
C GLY A 351 21.17 4.32 4.37
N ASN A 352 21.05 4.13 3.05
CA ASN A 352 21.23 5.21 2.08
C ASN A 352 19.97 6.10 2.10
N VAL A 353 20.14 7.42 1.99
CA VAL A 353 19.00 8.35 1.95
C VAL A 353 18.31 8.27 0.58
N VAL A 354 17.06 7.81 0.57
CA VAL A 354 16.19 7.80 -0.62
C VAL A 354 15.61 9.20 -0.84
N TRP A 355 15.13 9.84 0.24
CA TRP A 355 14.74 11.24 0.26
C TRP A 355 14.79 11.82 1.69
N SER A 356 14.91 13.14 1.81
CA SER A 356 14.89 13.90 3.08
C SER A 356 14.16 15.22 2.84
N LYS A 357 13.20 15.58 3.70
CA LYS A 357 12.30 16.73 3.50
C LYS A 357 11.96 17.44 4.81
N ALA A 358 11.79 18.76 4.74
CA ALA A 358 11.27 19.58 5.84
C ALA A 358 9.89 20.14 5.52
N TYR A 359 9.07 20.28 6.56
CA TYR A 359 7.66 20.62 6.48
C TYR A 359 7.36 21.73 7.51
N GLY A 360 6.77 22.83 7.03
CA GLY A 360 6.54 24.04 7.83
C GLY A 360 7.70 25.04 7.78
N ALA A 361 7.37 26.32 7.90
CA ALA A 361 8.30 27.46 7.81
C ALA A 361 8.45 28.22 9.15
N PHE A 362 8.00 27.62 10.25
CA PHE A 362 7.90 28.24 11.58
C PHE A 362 8.66 27.40 12.62
N ALA A 363 9.06 28.03 13.72
CA ALA A 363 9.82 27.38 14.77
C ALA A 363 9.00 26.31 15.51
N ASN A 364 9.69 25.30 16.04
CA ASN A 364 9.17 24.25 16.93
C ASN A 364 8.07 23.33 16.36
N ALA A 365 7.79 23.31 15.06
CA ALA A 365 6.83 22.38 14.44
C ALA A 365 7.40 20.95 14.22
N GLY A 366 8.20 20.45 15.16
CA GLY A 366 8.94 19.18 15.04
C GLY A 366 8.03 17.94 15.09
N PHE A 367 8.34 16.91 14.29
CA PHE A 367 7.65 15.62 14.42
C PHE A 367 8.26 14.80 15.56
N ALA A 368 7.40 14.31 16.45
CA ALA A 368 7.77 13.41 17.54
C ALA A 368 7.71 11.94 17.13
N SER A 369 6.83 11.58 16.19
CA SER A 369 6.52 10.19 15.84
C SER A 369 5.98 10.06 14.41
N VAL A 370 6.13 8.87 13.81
CA VAL A 370 5.67 8.54 12.45
C VAL A 370 5.30 7.07 12.34
N VAL A 371 4.31 6.77 11.49
CA VAL A 371 3.98 5.40 11.08
C VAL A 371 3.88 5.26 9.55
N PRO A 372 4.34 4.13 9.00
CA PRO A 372 4.00 3.74 7.64
C PRO A 372 2.52 3.37 7.53
N THR A 373 1.95 3.63 6.36
CA THR A 373 0.59 3.26 5.95
C THR A 373 0.64 2.60 4.57
N ALA A 374 -0.48 2.07 4.08
CA ALA A 374 -0.53 1.42 2.76
C ALA A 374 -0.10 2.32 1.59
N ASN A 375 -0.29 3.65 1.71
CA ASN A 375 -0.15 4.60 0.61
C ASN A 375 0.90 5.71 0.89
N GLY A 376 1.66 5.63 1.98
CA GLY A 376 2.55 6.70 2.44
C GLY A 376 2.82 6.67 3.94
N TYR A 377 3.03 7.83 4.57
CA TYR A 377 3.37 7.94 5.98
C TYR A 377 2.47 8.95 6.71
N VAL A 378 2.15 8.69 7.98
CA VAL A 378 1.48 9.64 8.86
C VAL A 378 2.43 10.01 9.99
N ALA A 379 2.81 11.28 10.07
CA ALA A 379 3.65 11.85 11.10
C ALA A 379 2.83 12.71 12.07
N VAL A 380 3.29 12.82 13.32
CA VAL A 380 2.67 13.67 14.35
C VAL A 380 3.71 14.53 15.06
N GLY A 381 3.31 15.75 15.43
CA GLY A 381 4.11 16.70 16.19
C GLY A 381 3.26 17.75 16.92
N GLY A 382 3.91 18.76 17.46
CA GLY A 382 3.28 19.90 18.12
C GLY A 382 4.11 21.17 17.95
N PHE A 383 3.61 22.30 18.46
CA PHE A 383 4.22 23.62 18.30
C PHE A 383 4.47 24.29 19.65
N ASN A 384 5.46 25.19 19.73
CA ASN A 384 5.81 25.98 20.92
C ASN A 384 6.40 27.33 20.48
N LEU A 385 5.87 28.46 20.96
CA LEU A 385 6.61 29.72 20.96
C LEU A 385 7.22 29.96 22.33
N SER A 386 8.52 30.27 22.32
CA SER A 386 9.32 30.63 23.49
C SER A 386 8.66 31.74 24.31
N GLU A 387 8.79 31.63 25.63
CA GLU A 387 8.36 32.57 26.67
C GLU A 387 8.22 34.03 26.20
N GLY A 388 6.98 34.51 26.02
CA GLY A 388 6.72 35.91 25.73
C GLY A 388 5.38 36.22 25.05
N ASP A 389 4.89 35.32 24.18
CA ASP A 389 3.62 35.51 23.46
C ASP A 389 2.54 34.50 23.89
N VAL A 390 1.76 34.90 24.89
CA VAL A 390 0.59 34.15 25.40
C VAL A 390 -0.67 34.31 24.51
N THR A 391 -0.52 34.71 23.24
CA THR A 391 -1.67 34.93 22.33
C THR A 391 -1.77 33.94 21.16
N THR A 392 -0.75 33.11 20.93
CA THR A 392 -0.77 32.08 19.87
C THR A 392 -1.01 30.67 20.44
N PRO A 393 -2.06 29.95 19.99
CA PRO A 393 -2.33 28.58 20.44
C PRO A 393 -1.24 27.58 20.03
N PHE A 394 -0.78 26.70 20.95
CA PHE A 394 -0.02 25.50 20.58
C PHE A 394 -0.93 24.58 19.77
N GLN A 395 -0.48 24.08 18.62
CA GLN A 395 -1.29 23.21 17.77
C GLN A 395 -0.68 21.81 17.66
N LEU A 396 -1.54 20.78 17.79
CA LEU A 396 -1.25 19.42 17.35
C LEU A 396 -1.20 19.39 15.82
N TRP A 397 -0.12 18.84 15.26
CA TRP A 397 0.00 18.58 13.83
C TRP A 397 -0.05 17.08 13.58
N VAL A 398 -1.03 16.61 12.83
CA VAL A 398 -1.04 15.28 12.21
C VAL A 398 -0.92 15.50 10.70
N MET A 399 0.08 14.88 10.07
CA MET A 399 0.43 15.12 8.67
C MET A 399 0.57 13.80 7.90
N GLY A 400 -0.27 13.60 6.89
CA GLY A 400 -0.11 12.54 5.90
C GLY A 400 0.74 13.01 4.72
N VAL A 401 1.71 12.18 4.30
CA VAL A 401 2.52 12.36 3.09
C VAL A 401 2.49 11.09 2.24
N ASP A 402 2.73 11.21 0.93
CA ASP A 402 2.86 10.03 0.04
C ASP A 402 4.17 9.24 0.28
N THR A 403 4.36 8.14 -0.45
CA THR A 403 5.56 7.29 -0.35
C THR A 403 6.88 8.00 -0.74
N ALA A 404 6.79 9.12 -1.46
CA ALA A 404 7.89 10.01 -1.84
C ALA A 404 8.00 11.26 -0.95
N GLY A 405 7.22 11.34 0.13
CA GLY A 405 7.25 12.44 1.10
C GLY A 405 6.54 13.71 0.64
N ASN A 406 5.68 13.68 -0.37
CA ASN A 406 4.97 14.87 -0.86
C ASN A 406 3.67 15.13 -0.08
N LEU A 407 3.31 16.41 0.02
CA LEU A 407 1.98 16.85 0.41
C LEU A 407 1.11 17.06 -0.83
N GLY A 408 -0.19 16.78 -0.72
CA GLY A 408 -1.18 17.14 -1.73
C GLY A 408 -1.49 18.64 -1.74
N GLY A 409 -1.74 19.20 -2.92
CA GLY A 409 -2.18 20.59 -3.10
C GLY A 409 -1.03 21.62 -3.06
N THR A 410 -1.37 22.89 -2.85
CA THR A 410 -0.44 24.03 -2.93
C THR A 410 0.28 24.33 -1.59
N CYS A 411 0.64 23.29 -0.84
CA CYS A 411 1.36 23.44 0.43
C CYS A 411 2.85 23.76 0.17
N PRO A 412 3.50 24.62 0.99
CA PRO A 412 4.93 24.87 0.88
C PRO A 412 5.73 23.66 1.40
N VAL A 413 6.10 22.77 0.49
CA VAL A 413 7.10 21.71 0.71
C VAL A 413 8.48 22.25 0.32
N GLN A 414 9.50 22.01 1.14
CA GLN A 414 10.89 22.23 0.76
C GLN A 414 11.64 20.89 0.72
N ASP A 415 11.96 20.45 -0.49
CA ASP A 415 12.90 19.34 -0.69
C ASP A 415 14.28 19.75 -0.12
N ILE A 416 14.83 18.93 0.77
CA ILE A 416 16.20 19.10 1.25
C ILE A 416 17.11 18.36 0.26
N ALA A 417 18.22 18.99 -0.13
CA ALA A 417 19.22 18.31 -0.95
C ALA A 417 19.71 17.04 -0.25
N THR A 418 19.87 15.94 -1.01
CA THR A 418 20.30 14.64 -0.48
C THR A 418 21.55 14.80 0.40
N PRO A 419 21.51 14.42 1.70
CA PRO A 419 22.64 14.57 2.61
C PRO A 419 23.90 13.86 2.11
N ALA A 420 25.06 14.40 2.47
CA ALA A 420 26.33 13.72 2.24
C ALA A 420 26.47 12.59 3.28
N ASP A 421 26.38 11.34 2.83
CA ASP A 421 26.73 10.18 3.66
C ASP A 421 28.26 10.11 3.84
N THR A 422 28.71 9.86 5.07
CA THR A 422 30.14 9.66 5.39
C THR A 422 30.59 8.20 5.36
N GLY A 423 29.64 7.27 5.28
CA GLY A 423 29.92 5.84 5.22
C GLY A 423 30.20 5.18 6.57
N TYR A 424 30.75 3.97 6.49
CA TYR A 424 30.94 3.05 7.61
C TYR A 424 32.14 3.40 8.48
N PHE A 425 31.94 3.42 9.81
CA PHE A 425 32.99 3.58 10.82
C PHE A 425 33.22 2.25 11.57
N GLU A 426 34.47 1.93 11.94
CA GLU A 426 34.82 0.68 12.64
C GLU A 426 34.65 0.76 14.18
N ASN A 427 34.57 -0.40 14.85
CA ASN A 427 33.80 -0.60 16.08
C ASN A 427 34.64 -1.07 17.32
N PRO A 428 34.57 -0.40 18.50
CA PRO A 428 35.26 -0.78 19.76
C PRO A 428 34.40 -1.60 20.76
N THR A 429 34.99 -2.25 21.78
CA THR A 429 34.35 -3.38 22.50
C THR A 429 34.30 -3.35 24.05
N THR A 430 33.10 -3.64 24.60
CA THR A 430 32.74 -4.37 25.87
C THR A 430 33.09 -3.86 27.29
N LEU A 431 32.12 -3.96 28.25
CA LEU A 431 32.17 -4.45 29.66
C LEU A 431 30.79 -4.28 30.40
N ALA A 432 30.55 -4.83 31.62
CA ALA A 432 29.16 -4.99 32.18
C ALA A 432 28.95 -5.10 33.74
N GLU A 433 27.74 -4.68 34.20
CA GLU A 433 26.78 -5.13 35.29
C GLU A 433 27.10 -5.30 36.81
N ALA A 434 26.17 -4.82 37.69
CA ALA A 434 25.43 -5.56 38.78
C ALA A 434 24.56 -4.68 39.75
N VAL A 435 23.32 -5.07 40.15
CA VAL A 435 22.34 -4.27 41.00
C VAL A 435 21.37 -5.13 41.89
N PRO A 436 20.82 -4.65 43.05
CA PRO A 436 19.74 -5.27 43.88
C PRO A 436 18.34 -4.56 43.84
N SER A 437 17.43 -4.67 44.85
CA SER A 437 16.00 -4.17 44.73
C SER A 437 15.21 -3.80 46.04
N PRO A 438 14.08 -3.02 45.96
CA PRO A 438 13.29 -2.44 47.10
C PRO A 438 11.72 -2.69 47.08
N PRO A 439 10.90 -2.01 47.93
CA PRO A 439 9.40 -1.96 47.85
C PRO A 439 8.72 -0.58 48.24
N THR A 440 7.40 -0.22 48.17
CA THR A 440 6.13 -0.55 47.42
C THR A 440 4.94 0.37 47.88
N ALA A 441 3.91 0.62 47.03
CA ALA A 441 2.46 0.94 47.35
C ALA A 441 2.05 2.37 47.87
N THR A 442 0.84 2.97 47.78
CA THR A 442 -0.54 2.82 47.13
C THR A 442 -1.45 4.03 47.56
N ASP A 443 -2.60 4.48 46.99
CA ASP A 443 -3.35 4.32 45.70
C ASP A 443 -4.68 5.19 45.68
N ALA A 444 -5.23 5.54 44.49
CA ALA A 444 -6.62 5.98 44.12
C ALA A 444 -7.24 7.32 44.63
N PRO A 445 -8.33 7.91 44.02
CA PRO A 445 -9.20 7.47 42.88
C PRO A 445 -9.48 8.53 41.75
N THR A 446 -10.48 8.30 40.87
CA THR A 446 -10.72 9.02 39.57
C THR A 446 -12.22 9.23 39.19
N ILE A 447 -12.57 10.24 38.36
CA ILE A 447 -13.89 10.46 37.68
C ILE A 447 -13.66 10.98 36.22
N THR A 448 -14.63 10.85 35.29
CA THR A 448 -14.50 11.14 33.83
C THR A 448 -15.63 11.99 33.22
N LEU A 449 -15.34 12.83 32.18
CA LEU A 449 -16.24 13.12 31.02
C LEU A 449 -15.55 13.88 29.84
N THR A 450 -16.29 14.24 28.78
CA THR A 450 -15.83 14.37 27.37
C THR A 450 -15.94 15.75 26.68
N THR A 451 -14.84 16.18 26.01
CA THR A 451 -14.71 16.79 24.64
C THR A 451 -15.44 18.08 24.18
N LEU A 452 -14.70 19.01 23.52
CA LEU A 452 -14.84 19.40 22.08
C LEU A 452 -13.80 20.45 21.58
N ILE A 453 -13.62 20.59 20.25
CA ILE A 453 -12.66 21.49 19.54
C ILE A 453 -13.36 22.70 18.90
N PRO A 454 -12.63 23.68 18.34
CA PRO A 454 -12.75 23.89 16.88
C PRO A 454 -11.45 24.19 16.08
N ASN A 455 -11.39 23.60 14.88
CA ASN A 455 -10.79 24.14 13.64
C ASN A 455 -9.26 24.39 13.52
N ASN A 456 -8.49 23.31 13.30
CA ASN A 456 -7.46 23.31 12.25
C ASN A 456 -7.23 21.88 11.70
N LEU A 457 -8.24 21.32 11.01
CA LEU A 457 -8.17 19.96 10.46
C LEU A 457 -7.39 19.92 9.13
N CYS A 458 -6.13 19.47 9.20
CA CYS A 458 -5.35 19.05 8.03
C CYS A 458 -5.46 17.53 7.77
N VAL A 459 -6.65 16.97 7.95
CA VAL A 459 -6.99 15.66 7.38
C VAL A 459 -7.06 15.85 5.86
N PRO A 460 -6.37 15.03 5.05
CA PRO A 460 -6.56 15.11 3.62
C PRO A 460 -8.02 14.80 3.30
N ALA A 461 -8.67 15.66 2.52
CA ALA A 461 -9.66 15.15 1.58
C ALA A 461 -8.89 14.21 0.65
N LEU A 462 -8.86 12.92 1.01
CA LEU A 462 -8.27 11.87 0.20
C LEU A 462 -8.84 12.01 -1.23
N GLY A 463 -8.04 11.66 -2.24
CA GLY A 463 -8.53 11.65 -3.62
C GLY A 463 -9.87 10.91 -3.71
N PRO A 464 -10.86 11.43 -4.46
CA PRO A 464 -12.12 10.70 -4.61
C PRO A 464 -11.84 9.37 -5.33
N ALA A 465 -12.79 8.43 -5.26
CA ALA A 465 -12.55 7.05 -5.70
C ALA A 465 -12.08 6.98 -7.15
N ASP A 466 -11.14 6.08 -7.44
CA ASP A 466 -10.53 5.87 -8.77
C ASP A 466 -10.80 4.40 -9.11
N MET A 467 -11.86 4.19 -9.90
CA MET A 467 -12.42 2.87 -10.22
C MET A 467 -11.81 2.35 -11.51
N GLN A 468 -10.61 1.77 -11.41
CA GLN A 468 -9.90 1.20 -12.53
C GLN A 468 -10.50 -0.13 -13.00
N ALA A 469 -10.70 -0.26 -14.31
CA ALA A 469 -10.95 -1.55 -14.96
C ALA A 469 -9.63 -2.28 -15.22
N GLN A 470 -9.56 -3.58 -14.94
CA GLN A 470 -8.40 -4.40 -15.30
C GLN A 470 -8.67 -5.18 -16.59
N SER A 471 -7.64 -5.39 -17.43
CA SER A 471 -7.81 -6.11 -18.68
C SER A 471 -8.09 -7.60 -18.44
N THR A 472 -9.20 -8.09 -18.98
CA THR A 472 -9.47 -9.53 -19.01
C THR A 472 -8.49 -10.23 -19.94
N TYR A 473 -8.03 -11.43 -19.57
CA TYR A 473 -7.39 -12.35 -20.50
C TYR A 473 -8.44 -13.30 -21.06
N ALA A 474 -8.45 -13.48 -22.38
CA ALA A 474 -9.17 -14.57 -23.03
C ALA A 474 -8.24 -15.19 -24.10
N PRO A 475 -8.27 -16.53 -24.25
CA PRO A 475 -7.48 -17.23 -25.26
C PRO A 475 -8.13 -17.09 -26.66
N PRO A 476 -7.51 -17.64 -27.73
CA PRO A 476 -8.17 -17.80 -29.02
C PRO A 476 -9.46 -18.62 -28.87
N LEU A 477 -10.46 -18.32 -29.70
CA LEU A 477 -11.83 -18.80 -29.55
C LEU A 477 -12.22 -19.70 -30.73
N GLY A 478 -12.93 -20.79 -30.47
CA GLY A 478 -13.61 -21.57 -31.51
C GLY A 478 -15.06 -21.10 -31.67
N PRO A 479 -15.61 -21.08 -32.89
CA PRO A 479 -16.93 -20.50 -33.18
C PRO A 479 -18.05 -21.28 -32.47
N GLY A 480 -19.02 -20.56 -31.91
CA GLY A 480 -20.13 -21.14 -31.15
C GLY A 480 -19.77 -21.82 -29.82
N LEU A 481 -18.49 -21.92 -29.43
CA LEU A 481 -18.07 -22.52 -28.17
C LEU A 481 -18.22 -21.56 -26.99
N SER A 482 -18.44 -22.13 -25.79
CA SER A 482 -18.61 -21.38 -24.54
C SER A 482 -17.39 -21.52 -23.61
N TYR A 483 -16.92 -20.39 -23.10
CA TYR A 483 -15.69 -20.25 -22.30
C TYR A 483 -15.99 -19.64 -20.92
N PRO A 484 -15.56 -20.27 -19.81
CA PRO A 484 -15.58 -19.64 -18.50
C PRO A 484 -14.43 -18.62 -18.43
N LEU A 485 -14.77 -17.35 -18.20
CA LEU A 485 -13.82 -16.23 -18.17
C LEU A 485 -14.03 -15.37 -16.90
N SER A 486 -13.03 -14.55 -16.58
CA SER A 486 -13.06 -13.66 -15.42
C SER A 486 -12.43 -12.31 -15.71
N PHE A 487 -13.00 -11.27 -15.12
CA PHE A 487 -12.49 -9.90 -15.16
C PHE A 487 -12.56 -9.27 -13.77
N SER A 488 -11.86 -8.16 -13.57
CA SER A 488 -11.79 -7.47 -12.29
C SER A 488 -11.79 -5.96 -12.45
N CYS A 489 -12.33 -5.29 -11.45
CA CYS A 489 -12.23 -3.85 -11.27
C CYS A 489 -11.70 -3.57 -9.87
N VAL A 490 -10.89 -2.53 -9.71
CA VAL A 490 -10.21 -2.20 -8.45
C VAL A 490 -10.37 -0.72 -8.16
N ASN A 491 -10.70 -0.39 -6.91
CA ASN A 491 -10.64 0.98 -6.44
C ASN A 491 -9.18 1.31 -6.08
N GLN A 492 -8.44 1.91 -7.02
CA GLN A 492 -7.12 2.50 -6.77
C GLN A 492 -7.22 3.80 -5.94
N GLY A 493 -8.43 4.33 -5.81
CA GLY A 493 -8.70 5.56 -5.08
C GLY A 493 -8.54 5.38 -3.57
N PRO A 494 -7.97 6.37 -2.86
CA PRO A 494 -7.79 6.29 -1.41
C PRO A 494 -9.11 6.42 -0.62
N ASN A 495 -10.19 6.92 -1.25
CA ASN A 495 -11.55 6.87 -0.69
C ASN A 495 -12.33 5.64 -1.17
N PRO A 496 -13.28 5.10 -0.39
CA PRO A 496 -14.20 4.08 -0.86
C PRO A 496 -15.04 4.52 -2.06
N ALA A 497 -15.19 3.63 -3.04
CA ALA A 497 -16.05 3.80 -4.20
C ALA A 497 -17.51 3.47 -3.82
N THR A 498 -18.39 4.46 -3.90
CA THR A 498 -19.81 4.35 -3.52
C THR A 498 -20.64 3.80 -4.67
N ASN A 499 -21.51 2.83 -4.38
CA ASN A 499 -22.27 2.04 -5.38
C ASN A 499 -21.39 1.49 -6.52
N ALA A 500 -20.16 1.07 -6.20
CA ALA A 500 -19.16 0.66 -7.17
C ALA A 500 -19.66 -0.48 -8.07
N THR A 501 -19.51 -0.32 -9.39
CA THR A 501 -19.88 -1.33 -10.38
C THR A 501 -18.65 -1.83 -11.15
N CYS A 502 -18.76 -3.06 -11.63
CA CYS A 502 -17.80 -3.69 -12.52
C CYS A 502 -18.61 -4.45 -13.58
N GLY A 503 -18.33 -4.18 -14.85
CA GLY A 503 -19.12 -4.66 -15.99
C GLY A 503 -18.24 -5.14 -17.14
N ILE A 504 -18.86 -5.90 -18.04
CA ILE A 504 -18.22 -6.44 -19.25
C ILE A 504 -19.12 -6.20 -20.45
N SER A 505 -18.51 -5.82 -21.57
CA SER A 505 -19.15 -5.72 -22.88
C SER A 505 -18.27 -6.37 -23.95
N VAL A 506 -18.87 -6.84 -25.02
CA VAL A 506 -18.21 -7.60 -26.10
C VAL A 506 -18.69 -7.11 -27.46
N THR A 507 -17.80 -7.03 -28.45
CA THR A 507 -18.17 -6.59 -29.81
C THR A 507 -18.98 -7.61 -30.59
N ALA A 508 -18.81 -8.90 -30.30
CA ALA A 508 -19.54 -10.01 -30.90
C ALA A 508 -19.60 -11.21 -29.93
N GLY A 509 -20.49 -12.17 -30.19
CA GLY A 509 -20.81 -13.25 -29.26
C GLY A 509 -21.73 -12.80 -28.13
N ALA A 510 -21.77 -13.56 -27.04
CA ALA A 510 -22.64 -13.27 -25.89
C ALA A 510 -21.94 -13.56 -24.55
N ALA A 511 -21.83 -12.54 -23.69
CA ALA A 511 -21.48 -12.71 -22.29
C ALA A 511 -22.74 -13.02 -21.47
N SER A 512 -22.71 -14.07 -20.64
CA SER A 512 -23.85 -14.56 -19.86
C SER A 512 -23.43 -15.03 -18.48
N GLY A 513 -24.37 -15.06 -17.52
CA GLY A 513 -24.11 -15.55 -16.17
C GLY A 513 -23.03 -14.75 -15.42
N VAL A 514 -22.97 -13.43 -15.61
CA VAL A 514 -22.03 -12.55 -14.90
C VAL A 514 -22.35 -12.56 -13.40
N ILE A 515 -21.41 -13.06 -12.59
CA ILE A 515 -21.51 -13.13 -11.13
C ILE A 515 -20.25 -12.45 -10.57
N CYS A 516 -20.44 -11.44 -9.71
CA CYS A 516 -19.34 -10.68 -9.10
C CYS A 516 -19.29 -10.90 -7.59
N SER A 517 -18.07 -10.89 -7.04
CA SER A 517 -17.77 -10.90 -5.62
C SER A 517 -16.82 -9.72 -5.29
N PRO A 518 -17.25 -8.72 -4.49
CA PRO A 518 -18.61 -8.55 -3.94
C PRO A 518 -19.67 -8.35 -5.03
N SER A 519 -20.94 -8.58 -4.69
CA SER A 519 -22.07 -8.44 -5.62
C SER A 519 -22.29 -6.96 -5.99
N VAL A 520 -22.30 -6.65 -7.29
CA VAL A 520 -22.50 -5.28 -7.80
C VAL A 520 -23.98 -4.86 -7.86
N PRO A 521 -24.31 -3.57 -7.62
CA PRO A 521 -23.43 -2.50 -7.15
C PRO A 521 -22.98 -2.73 -5.70
N VAL A 522 -21.70 -2.51 -5.42
CA VAL A 522 -21.14 -2.63 -4.07
C VAL A 522 -21.38 -1.31 -3.34
N PRO A 523 -22.16 -1.24 -2.25
CA PRO A 523 -22.55 0.04 -1.65
C PRO A 523 -21.37 0.93 -1.24
N SER A 524 -20.28 0.32 -0.79
CA SER A 524 -18.99 0.96 -0.51
C SER A 524 -17.87 -0.06 -0.73
N LEU A 525 -17.08 0.09 -1.79
CA LEU A 525 -15.88 -0.70 -2.06
C LEU A 525 -14.65 0.06 -1.53
N ALA A 526 -14.00 -0.45 -0.50
CA ALA A 526 -12.86 0.22 0.14
C ALA A 526 -11.66 0.45 -0.82
N ALA A 527 -10.74 1.31 -0.42
CA ALA A 527 -9.48 1.54 -1.14
C ALA A 527 -8.70 0.23 -1.34
N ASN A 528 -7.98 0.11 -2.46
CA ASN A 528 -7.21 -1.06 -2.88
C ASN A 528 -8.01 -2.39 -2.90
N SER A 529 -9.34 -2.33 -2.90
CA SER A 529 -10.23 -3.51 -2.90
C SER A 529 -10.76 -3.81 -4.30
N PHE A 530 -10.99 -5.11 -4.54
CA PHE A 530 -11.33 -5.65 -5.86
C PHE A 530 -12.79 -6.13 -5.92
N ILE A 531 -13.43 -5.89 -7.06
CA ILE A 531 -14.60 -6.63 -7.51
C ILE A 531 -14.12 -7.65 -8.52
N ASN A 532 -14.19 -8.94 -8.18
CA ASN A 532 -13.84 -10.03 -9.09
C ASN A 532 -15.12 -10.62 -9.68
N CYS A 533 -15.22 -10.63 -11.01
CA CYS A 533 -16.39 -11.10 -11.75
C CYS A 533 -16.05 -12.31 -12.63
N THR A 534 -16.90 -13.34 -12.58
CA THR A 534 -16.84 -14.53 -13.45
C THR A 534 -18.05 -14.55 -14.39
N TYR A 535 -17.87 -15.01 -15.62
CA TYR A 535 -18.93 -15.08 -16.63
C TYR A 535 -18.68 -16.22 -17.63
N THR A 536 -19.72 -16.63 -18.34
CA THR A 536 -19.60 -17.54 -19.49
C THR A 536 -19.78 -16.75 -20.78
N PHE A 537 -18.72 -16.70 -21.59
CA PHE A 537 -18.76 -16.10 -22.93
C PHE A 537 -19.01 -17.17 -23.99
N THR A 538 -19.99 -16.99 -24.86
CA THR A 538 -20.20 -17.83 -26.04
C THR A 538 -19.74 -17.08 -27.28
N ALA A 539 -18.80 -17.67 -28.02
CA ALA A 539 -18.28 -17.10 -29.27
C ALA A 539 -19.38 -17.05 -30.35
N PRO A 540 -19.34 -16.05 -31.26
CA PRO A 540 -20.23 -16.04 -32.43
C PRO A 540 -19.86 -17.15 -33.43
N GLY A 541 -20.66 -17.31 -34.48
CA GLY A 541 -20.47 -18.36 -35.49
C GLY A 541 -20.99 -19.73 -35.07
N SER A 542 -20.65 -20.74 -35.85
CA SER A 542 -21.00 -22.15 -35.62
C SER A 542 -19.88 -23.04 -36.15
N GLN A 543 -19.49 -24.07 -35.39
CA GLN A 543 -18.49 -25.02 -35.85
C GLN A 543 -18.94 -25.75 -37.12
N GLY A 544 -18.00 -26.00 -38.04
CA GLY A 544 -18.28 -26.79 -39.25
C GLY A 544 -17.86 -26.17 -40.58
N GLY A 545 -16.99 -25.15 -40.59
CA GLY A 545 -16.45 -24.54 -41.81
C GLY A 545 -17.46 -23.88 -42.75
N SER A 546 -18.55 -23.35 -42.19
CA SER A 546 -19.28 -22.28 -42.84
C SER A 546 -18.40 -21.03 -42.87
N ASP A 547 -18.21 -20.43 -44.06
CA ASP A 547 -17.54 -19.13 -44.26
C ASP A 547 -18.14 -18.06 -43.34
N THR A 548 -17.52 -17.88 -42.17
CA THR A 548 -18.02 -17.07 -41.07
C THR A 548 -17.18 -15.80 -41.05
N PRO A 549 -17.70 -14.64 -41.49
CA PRO A 549 -16.89 -13.45 -41.71
C PRO A 549 -16.00 -13.13 -40.52
N GLU A 550 -14.71 -12.92 -40.77
CA GLU A 550 -13.63 -12.82 -39.77
C GLU A 550 -13.95 -11.81 -38.64
N THR A 551 -14.62 -12.29 -37.59
CA THR A 551 -15.20 -11.44 -36.54
C THR A 551 -14.37 -11.55 -35.28
N GLY A 552 -13.28 -10.80 -35.23
CA GLY A 552 -12.49 -10.66 -34.01
C GLY A 552 -13.31 -10.08 -32.85
N VAL A 553 -13.15 -10.65 -31.66
CA VAL A 553 -13.88 -10.22 -30.45
C VAL A 553 -13.01 -9.29 -29.60
N THR A 554 -13.45 -8.06 -29.38
CA THR A 554 -12.88 -7.19 -28.34
C THR A 554 -13.76 -7.27 -27.11
N PHE A 555 -13.13 -7.57 -25.97
CA PHE A 555 -13.76 -7.51 -24.66
C PHE A 555 -13.40 -6.18 -24.01
N THR A 556 -14.40 -5.47 -23.50
CA THR A 556 -14.26 -4.16 -22.86
C THR A 556 -14.83 -4.23 -21.45
N VAL A 557 -13.96 -4.22 -20.46
CA VAL A 557 -14.28 -4.16 -19.03
C VAL A 557 -14.54 -2.70 -18.67
N THR A 558 -15.60 -2.44 -17.90
CA THR A 558 -15.95 -1.09 -17.42
C THR A 558 -16.10 -1.07 -15.90
N ALA A 559 -15.69 0.03 -15.28
CA ALA A 559 -15.70 0.24 -13.84
C ALA A 559 -16.26 1.65 -13.52
N SER A 560 -17.08 1.79 -12.49
CA SER A 560 -17.64 3.10 -12.12
C SER A 560 -18.12 3.18 -10.67
N SER A 561 -18.39 4.39 -10.20
CA SER A 561 -18.95 4.71 -8.89
C SER A 561 -19.79 6.00 -8.94
N ASP A 562 -20.63 6.22 -7.93
CA ASP A 562 -21.46 7.43 -7.82
C ASP A 562 -20.65 8.66 -7.32
N ASN A 563 -19.54 8.44 -6.62
CA ASN A 563 -18.60 9.50 -6.23
C ASN A 563 -17.58 9.77 -7.36
N PRO A 564 -17.07 11.02 -7.49
CA PRO A 564 -16.38 11.48 -8.69
C PRO A 564 -15.08 10.73 -8.98
N ASP A 565 -14.94 10.19 -10.18
CA ASP A 565 -13.69 9.56 -10.60
C ASP A 565 -12.69 10.60 -11.15
N PRO A 566 -11.50 10.78 -10.55
CA PRO A 566 -10.52 11.75 -11.01
C PRO A 566 -9.74 11.25 -12.24
N ASN A 567 -9.83 9.97 -12.57
CA ASN A 567 -8.96 9.26 -13.49
C ASN A 567 -9.75 8.49 -14.57
N ALA A 568 -10.97 8.96 -14.87
CA ALA A 568 -12.04 8.46 -15.75
C ALA A 568 -11.64 7.72 -17.06
N ALA A 569 -10.40 7.86 -17.52
CA ALA A 569 -9.82 7.15 -18.65
C ALA A 569 -9.38 5.71 -18.31
N ASN A 570 -9.10 5.38 -17.04
CA ASN A 570 -8.67 4.04 -16.62
C ASN A 570 -9.85 3.08 -16.31
N ASN A 571 -11.06 3.65 -16.20
CA ASN A 571 -12.34 2.98 -15.97
C ASN A 571 -12.78 2.05 -17.11
N THR A 572 -12.03 2.03 -18.22
CA THR A 572 -12.29 1.18 -19.38
C THR A 572 -11.02 0.46 -19.79
N ALA A 573 -11.02 -0.87 -19.73
CA ALA A 573 -9.89 -1.70 -20.15
C ALA A 573 -10.31 -2.67 -21.26
N THR A 574 -9.41 -2.90 -22.22
CA THR A 574 -9.60 -3.89 -23.30
C THR A 574 -8.56 -5.00 -23.21
N THR A 575 -8.80 -6.11 -23.91
CA THR A 575 -7.89 -7.27 -23.95
C THR A 575 -6.50 -6.90 -24.47
N THR A 576 -5.45 -7.25 -23.73
CA THR A 576 -4.07 -6.82 -24.00
C THR A 576 -3.21 -7.86 -24.74
N TRP A 577 -3.70 -9.10 -24.89
CA TRP A 577 -2.93 -10.19 -25.50
C TRP A 577 -3.11 -10.27 -27.03
N ALA A 578 -4.35 -10.08 -27.49
CA ALA A 578 -4.70 -9.76 -28.87
C ALA A 578 -5.91 -8.81 -28.82
N ASN A 579 -5.97 -7.83 -29.72
CA ASN A 579 -7.12 -6.93 -29.86
C ASN A 579 -7.34 -6.56 -31.34
N PRO A 580 -8.41 -7.04 -31.98
CA PRO A 580 -9.39 -7.98 -31.43
C PRO A 580 -8.79 -9.38 -31.17
N ILE A 581 -9.46 -10.18 -30.35
CA ILE A 581 -9.11 -11.60 -30.15
C ILE A 581 -9.61 -12.40 -31.36
N PRO A 582 -8.76 -13.25 -31.96
CA PRO A 582 -9.13 -14.05 -33.11
C PRO A 582 -10.11 -15.18 -32.75
N ILE A 583 -11.02 -15.44 -33.68
CA ILE A 583 -11.76 -16.70 -33.78
C ILE A 583 -11.00 -17.58 -34.78
N VAL A 584 -10.82 -18.85 -34.47
CA VAL A 584 -10.26 -19.86 -35.38
C VAL A 584 -11.39 -20.31 -36.31
N ASP A 585 -11.26 -20.07 -37.61
CA ASP A 585 -12.28 -20.42 -38.62
C ASP A 585 -11.65 -21.41 -39.62
N ALA A 586 -12.04 -22.68 -39.55
CA ALA A 586 -11.50 -23.73 -40.41
C ALA A 586 -12.44 -23.91 -41.61
N LEU A 587 -11.98 -23.65 -42.83
CA LEU A 587 -12.88 -23.56 -43.99
C LEU A 587 -13.11 -24.93 -44.66
N ASN A 588 -14.34 -25.19 -45.13
CA ASN A 588 -14.61 -26.42 -45.90
C ASN A 588 -13.95 -26.38 -47.28
N ASP A 589 -12.98 -27.27 -47.50
CA ASP A 589 -12.26 -27.40 -48.76
C ASP A 589 -12.96 -28.26 -49.82
N ALA A 590 -12.61 -28.00 -51.08
CA ALA A 590 -12.97 -28.84 -52.22
C ALA A 590 -11.78 -29.03 -53.18
N ALA A 591 -11.40 -30.29 -53.41
CA ALA A 591 -10.30 -30.66 -54.29
C ALA A 591 -10.72 -31.71 -55.32
N SER A 592 -10.02 -31.76 -56.45
CA SER A 592 -10.26 -32.70 -57.54
C SER A 592 -8.97 -33.39 -57.98
N PHE A 593 -8.98 -34.72 -58.04
CA PHE A 593 -7.82 -35.54 -58.36
C PHE A 593 -8.22 -36.69 -59.30
N PRO A 594 -7.28 -37.26 -60.07
CA PRO A 594 -7.56 -38.44 -60.90
C PRO A 594 -8.07 -39.61 -60.06
N ALA A 595 -9.12 -40.28 -60.55
CA ALA A 595 -9.74 -41.41 -59.87
C ALA A 595 -8.73 -42.52 -59.53
N GLY A 596 -8.81 -43.07 -58.33
CA GLY A 596 -7.92 -44.15 -57.84
C GLY A 596 -6.50 -43.72 -57.45
N THR A 597 -6.17 -42.42 -57.42
CA THR A 597 -4.85 -41.95 -56.96
C THR A 597 -4.61 -42.31 -55.49
N SER A 598 -3.55 -43.06 -55.21
CA SER A 598 -3.11 -43.36 -53.84
C SER A 598 -2.10 -42.32 -53.35
N GLY A 599 -2.25 -41.87 -52.10
CA GLY A 599 -1.34 -40.90 -51.48
C GLY A 599 -1.40 -39.51 -52.11
N ALA A 600 -2.58 -39.09 -52.57
CA ALA A 600 -2.81 -37.70 -52.99
C ALA A 600 -2.73 -36.77 -51.77
N SER A 601 -2.26 -35.54 -51.98
CA SER A 601 -2.08 -34.55 -50.91
C SER A 601 -2.70 -33.20 -51.26
N PHE A 602 -3.26 -32.52 -50.27
CA PHE A 602 -3.85 -31.18 -50.38
C PHE A 602 -3.52 -30.35 -49.13
N ASP A 603 -3.35 -29.04 -49.27
CA ASP A 603 -2.97 -28.14 -48.18
C ASP A 603 -4.19 -27.38 -47.64
N VAL A 604 -4.82 -27.93 -46.59
CA VAL A 604 -6.02 -27.36 -45.96
C VAL A 604 -5.68 -26.16 -45.07
N GLY A 605 -4.44 -26.09 -44.58
CA GLY A 605 -3.97 -24.97 -43.75
C GLY A 605 -3.70 -23.68 -44.53
N SER A 606 -3.91 -23.67 -45.85
CA SER A 606 -3.58 -22.54 -46.73
C SER A 606 -4.68 -21.47 -46.83
N ASN A 607 -5.90 -21.82 -46.42
CA ASN A 607 -7.10 -20.97 -46.45
C ASN A 607 -7.86 -20.91 -45.12
N ASP A 608 -7.63 -21.85 -44.19
CA ASP A 608 -8.09 -21.73 -42.79
C ASP A 608 -7.67 -20.37 -42.20
N GLN A 609 -8.62 -19.62 -41.62
CA GLN A 609 -8.41 -18.26 -41.14
C GLN A 609 -8.17 -18.20 -39.63
N TYR A 610 -7.23 -17.34 -39.25
CA TYR A 610 -6.74 -17.20 -37.86
C TYR A 610 -7.03 -15.82 -37.24
N GLY A 611 -7.89 -15.02 -37.87
CA GLY A 611 -8.32 -13.71 -37.42
C GLY A 611 -7.36 -12.56 -37.75
N SER A 612 -7.91 -11.34 -37.85
CA SER A 612 -7.18 -10.11 -38.18
C SER A 612 -6.30 -9.57 -37.05
N GLY A 613 -6.38 -10.17 -35.86
CA GLY A 613 -5.41 -9.96 -34.80
C GLY A 613 -4.18 -10.84 -35.04
N SER A 614 -2.97 -10.26 -34.97
CA SER A 614 -1.74 -11.03 -35.15
C SER A 614 -1.63 -12.15 -34.11
N LEU A 615 -1.72 -13.42 -34.54
CA LEU A 615 -1.40 -14.55 -33.67
C LEU A 615 0.02 -14.40 -33.08
N PRO A 616 0.24 -14.76 -31.81
CA PRO A 616 1.60 -14.89 -31.30
C PRO A 616 2.35 -15.97 -32.08
N PRO A 617 3.66 -15.83 -32.32
CA PRO A 617 4.44 -16.76 -33.17
C PRO A 617 4.67 -18.15 -32.56
N SER A 618 4.03 -18.47 -31.43
CA SER A 618 4.01 -19.78 -30.78
C SER A 618 2.83 -19.86 -29.80
N PRO A 619 2.12 -21.01 -29.70
CA PRO A 619 2.27 -22.21 -30.51
C PRO A 619 1.64 -22.08 -31.91
N ALA A 620 2.13 -22.87 -32.86
CA ALA A 620 1.51 -23.03 -34.18
C ALA A 620 0.16 -23.78 -34.11
N PRO A 621 -0.74 -23.61 -35.10
CA PRO A 621 -1.99 -24.38 -35.18
C PRO A 621 -1.74 -25.89 -35.23
N ALA A 622 -2.55 -26.63 -34.47
CA ALA A 622 -2.53 -28.08 -34.40
C ALA A 622 -3.69 -28.68 -35.21
N PHE A 623 -3.36 -29.49 -36.23
CA PHE A 623 -4.32 -30.17 -37.10
C PHE A 623 -4.56 -31.60 -36.62
N THR A 624 -5.83 -32.02 -36.56
CA THR A 624 -6.24 -33.39 -36.18
C THR A 624 -7.29 -33.92 -37.14
N VAL A 625 -7.13 -35.16 -37.64
CA VAL A 625 -8.19 -35.84 -38.41
C VAL A 625 -9.24 -36.40 -37.45
N LEU A 626 -10.49 -35.96 -37.62
CA LEU A 626 -11.65 -36.47 -36.86
C LEU A 626 -12.30 -37.69 -37.52
N GLY A 627 -12.06 -37.89 -38.82
CA GLY A 627 -12.55 -39.05 -39.57
C GLY A 627 -12.75 -38.72 -41.05
N GLY A 628 -13.76 -39.35 -41.66
CA GLY A 628 -14.12 -39.11 -43.06
C GLY A 628 -14.40 -40.41 -43.80
N THR A 629 -14.40 -40.33 -45.13
CA THR A 629 -14.64 -41.45 -46.04
C THR A 629 -13.47 -41.73 -47.00
N CYS A 630 -12.48 -40.85 -47.08
CA CYS A 630 -11.25 -41.12 -47.83
C CYS A 630 -10.36 -42.12 -47.08
N SER A 631 -9.92 -43.19 -47.76
CA SER A 631 -9.04 -44.20 -47.16
C SER A 631 -7.65 -43.64 -46.87
N GLY A 632 -7.06 -44.00 -45.73
CA GLY A 632 -5.69 -43.61 -45.37
C GLY A 632 -5.50 -42.12 -45.05
N ALA A 633 -6.58 -41.41 -44.69
CA ALA A 633 -6.54 -40.00 -44.36
C ALA A 633 -5.63 -39.70 -43.16
N SER A 634 -4.75 -38.71 -43.33
CA SER A 634 -3.89 -38.13 -42.28
C SER A 634 -3.63 -36.65 -42.60
N ILE A 635 -3.30 -35.83 -41.60
CA ILE A 635 -2.87 -34.43 -41.78
C ILE A 635 -1.60 -34.22 -40.96
N ASN A 636 -0.64 -33.47 -41.49
CA ASN A 636 0.61 -33.14 -40.79
C ASN A 636 0.53 -31.81 -40.02
N ALA A 637 1.57 -31.50 -39.23
CA ALA A 637 1.65 -30.27 -38.44
C ALA A 637 1.81 -28.96 -39.26
N SER A 638 1.67 -29.03 -40.59
CA SER A 638 1.71 -27.89 -41.52
C SER A 638 0.42 -27.74 -42.32
N GLY A 639 -0.67 -28.44 -41.95
CA GLY A 639 -1.95 -28.35 -42.65
C GLY A 639 -2.06 -29.21 -43.91
N VAL A 640 -1.05 -30.02 -44.26
CA VAL A 640 -1.11 -30.85 -45.46
C VAL A 640 -1.79 -32.18 -45.17
N ALA A 641 -3.00 -32.35 -45.72
CA ALA A 641 -3.74 -33.59 -45.77
C ALA A 641 -3.15 -34.57 -46.78
N THR A 642 -3.18 -35.88 -46.48
CA THR A 642 -2.78 -36.98 -47.37
C THR A 642 -3.81 -38.10 -47.29
N PHE A 643 -4.26 -38.62 -48.45
CA PHE A 643 -5.39 -39.55 -48.56
C PHE A 643 -5.38 -40.35 -49.89
N ASN A 644 -6.18 -41.42 -49.98
CA ASN A 644 -6.45 -42.14 -51.22
C ASN A 644 -7.77 -41.70 -51.86
N VAL A 645 -7.74 -41.39 -53.15
CA VAL A 645 -8.87 -40.94 -53.98
C VAL A 645 -9.70 -42.16 -54.43
N PRO A 646 -11.04 -42.14 -54.34
CA PRO A 646 -11.88 -43.26 -54.74
C PRO A 646 -11.87 -43.49 -56.26
N ALA A 647 -12.35 -44.66 -56.70
CA ALA A 647 -12.45 -44.99 -58.12
C ALA A 647 -13.57 -44.21 -58.85
N ALA A 648 -14.57 -43.72 -58.12
CA ALA A 648 -15.63 -42.85 -58.63
C ALA A 648 -16.30 -42.08 -57.47
N GLY A 649 -17.00 -41.00 -57.78
CA GLY A 649 -17.73 -40.19 -56.80
C GLY A 649 -16.83 -39.27 -55.97
N THR A 650 -17.24 -39.02 -54.73
CA THR A 650 -16.52 -38.19 -53.76
C THR A 650 -16.13 -38.98 -52.52
N CYS A 651 -15.12 -38.50 -51.80
CA CYS A 651 -14.87 -38.85 -50.40
C CYS A 651 -14.56 -37.59 -49.59
N THR A 652 -14.52 -37.72 -48.27
CA THR A 652 -14.24 -36.64 -47.33
C THR A 652 -13.07 -36.95 -46.41
N VAL A 653 -12.34 -35.91 -46.01
CA VAL A 653 -11.49 -35.90 -44.81
C VAL A 653 -12.05 -34.85 -43.87
N ASN A 654 -12.54 -35.28 -42.71
CA ASN A 654 -13.09 -34.42 -41.68
C ASN A 654 -11.97 -34.12 -40.67
N TYR A 655 -11.71 -32.85 -40.39
CA TYR A 655 -10.58 -32.41 -39.56
C TYR A 655 -10.95 -31.33 -38.55
N GLN A 656 -10.03 -31.08 -37.63
CA GLN A 656 -10.08 -30.05 -36.62
C GLN A 656 -8.78 -29.24 -36.65
N VAL A 657 -8.90 -27.93 -36.51
CA VAL A 657 -7.78 -26.99 -36.33
C VAL A 657 -7.91 -26.40 -34.93
N CYS A 658 -6.82 -26.41 -34.17
CA CYS A 658 -6.78 -25.85 -32.82
C CYS A 658 -5.62 -24.86 -32.63
N VAL A 659 -5.90 -23.69 -32.07
CA VAL A 659 -4.90 -22.72 -31.59
C VAL A 659 -5.13 -22.50 -30.09
N LEU A 660 -4.22 -23.02 -29.25
CA LEU A 660 -4.40 -23.13 -27.80
C LEU A 660 -5.71 -23.85 -27.42
N SER A 661 -6.76 -23.12 -27.04
CA SER A 661 -8.09 -23.63 -26.69
C SER A 661 -9.21 -23.23 -27.66
N GLY A 662 -8.89 -22.47 -28.70
CA GLY A 662 -9.81 -22.17 -29.80
C GLY A 662 -9.71 -23.28 -30.83
N CYS A 663 -10.80 -23.99 -31.10
CA CYS A 663 -10.83 -25.06 -32.08
C CYS A 663 -12.08 -25.00 -32.96
N ASP A 664 -11.90 -25.22 -34.26
CA ASP A 664 -12.97 -25.40 -35.23
C ASP A 664 -12.76 -26.66 -36.09
N THR A 665 -13.80 -27.11 -36.77
CA THR A 665 -13.85 -28.35 -37.55
C THR A 665 -14.32 -28.11 -38.97
N ALA A 666 -13.66 -28.75 -39.93
CA ALA A 666 -13.92 -28.58 -41.35
C ALA A 666 -13.86 -29.91 -42.12
N THR A 667 -14.27 -29.89 -43.39
CA THR A 667 -14.35 -31.06 -44.26
C THR A 667 -13.73 -30.76 -45.62
N LEU A 668 -12.60 -31.41 -45.91
CA LEU A 668 -12.05 -31.48 -47.26
C LEU A 668 -12.85 -32.49 -48.09
N THR A 669 -13.53 -32.01 -49.13
CA THR A 669 -14.28 -32.83 -50.10
C THR A 669 -13.41 -33.14 -51.32
N VAL A 670 -13.08 -34.42 -51.51
CA VAL A 670 -12.22 -34.91 -52.58
C VAL A 670 -13.09 -35.53 -53.68
N THR A 671 -13.03 -34.99 -54.89
CA THR A 671 -13.76 -35.49 -56.06
C THR A 671 -12.85 -36.30 -56.98
N ALA A 672 -13.26 -37.54 -57.30
CA ALA A 672 -12.55 -38.41 -58.23
C ALA A 672 -12.88 -38.04 -59.69
N GLN A 673 -12.02 -37.24 -60.31
CA GLN A 673 -12.10 -36.96 -61.74
C GLN A 673 -11.85 -38.24 -62.53
N GLN A 674 -12.86 -38.66 -63.29
CA GLN A 674 -12.68 -39.63 -64.35
C GLN A 674 -11.82 -38.99 -65.44
N VAL A 675 -10.80 -39.70 -65.89
CA VAL A 675 -10.12 -39.33 -67.14
C VAL A 675 -11.11 -39.63 -68.26
N GLU A 676 -11.70 -38.61 -68.87
CA GLU A 676 -12.38 -38.80 -70.15
C GLU A 676 -11.37 -39.41 -71.12
N ALA A 677 -11.66 -40.62 -71.59
CA ALA A 677 -10.84 -41.27 -72.58
C ALA A 677 -10.90 -40.41 -73.85
N ILE A 678 -9.82 -39.68 -74.14
CA ILE A 678 -9.66 -38.99 -75.42
C ILE A 678 -9.86 -40.07 -76.51
N PRO A 679 -10.93 -40.01 -77.32
CA PRO A 679 -11.20 -41.04 -78.30
C PRO A 679 -10.02 -41.06 -79.26
N THR A 680 -9.34 -42.20 -79.33
CA THR A 680 -8.13 -42.32 -80.14
C THR A 680 -8.47 -41.98 -81.59
N LEU A 681 -7.48 -41.52 -82.36
CA LEU A 681 -7.64 -41.16 -83.79
C LEU A 681 -8.13 -42.33 -84.68
N GLN A 682 -8.33 -43.51 -84.12
CA GLN A 682 -8.91 -44.69 -84.75
C GLN A 682 -10.46 -44.67 -84.79
N GLU A 683 -11.14 -43.88 -83.93
CA GLU A 683 -12.60 -43.74 -83.97
C GLU A 683 -13.08 -42.66 -84.96
N TRP A 684 -12.24 -41.66 -85.24
CA TRP A 684 -12.47 -40.69 -86.31
C TRP A 684 -11.89 -41.22 -87.61
N GLY A 685 -12.70 -41.98 -88.37
CA GLY A 685 -12.30 -42.72 -89.57
C GLY A 685 -11.85 -41.86 -90.77
N MET A 686 -10.73 -41.16 -90.64
CA MET A 686 -10.06 -40.41 -91.71
C MET A 686 -8.81 -41.14 -92.20
N VAL A 687 -8.87 -41.58 -93.46
CA VAL A 687 -7.74 -42.20 -94.17
C VAL A 687 -6.58 -41.21 -94.29
N ALA A 688 -5.36 -41.70 -94.13
CA ALA A 688 -4.14 -40.88 -94.20
C ALA A 688 -4.00 -40.15 -95.54
N LEU A 689 -3.70 -38.85 -95.48
CA LEU A 689 -3.26 -38.06 -96.63
C LEU A 689 -1.87 -37.49 -96.37
N THR A 690 -0.85 -38.18 -96.88
CA THR A 690 0.56 -37.76 -96.79
C THR A 690 0.82 -36.58 -97.73
N LEU A 691 1.35 -35.46 -97.21
CA LEU A 691 1.88 -34.39 -98.04
C LEU A 691 3.01 -33.64 -97.32
N LEU A 692 4.17 -33.56 -97.99
CA LEU A 692 5.27 -32.66 -97.59
C LEU A 692 4.90 -31.22 -97.97
N VAL A 693 5.44 -30.25 -97.22
CA VAL A 693 6.42 -29.25 -97.72
C VAL A 693 6.82 -28.31 -96.57
N ALA A 694 7.98 -27.68 -96.68
CA ALA A 694 8.58 -26.85 -95.64
C ALA A 694 8.21 -25.34 -95.75
N SER A 695 8.73 -24.57 -94.80
CA SER A 695 8.85 -23.10 -94.71
C SER A 695 7.71 -22.30 -94.02
N THR A 696 8.14 -21.64 -92.94
CA THR A 696 7.71 -20.30 -92.44
C THR A 696 6.28 -19.81 -92.67
N ALA A 697 5.42 -19.96 -91.66
CA ALA A 697 4.38 -18.98 -91.33
C ALA A 697 4.04 -19.02 -89.83
N VAL A 698 3.96 -17.86 -89.17
CA VAL A 698 3.39 -17.73 -87.82
C VAL A 698 1.89 -17.53 -87.97
N LEU A 699 1.07 -18.42 -87.40
CA LEU A 699 -0.38 -18.25 -87.38
C LEU A 699 -0.88 -17.97 -85.95
N VAL A 700 -1.21 -16.71 -85.69
CA VAL A 700 -1.81 -16.29 -84.41
C VAL A 700 -3.30 -16.63 -84.42
N LEU A 701 -3.72 -17.54 -83.54
CA LEU A 701 -5.15 -17.81 -83.28
C LEU A 701 -5.51 -17.46 -81.83
N ARG A 702 -5.89 -16.19 -81.62
CA ARG A 702 -6.70 -15.81 -80.45
C ARG A 702 -8.08 -16.47 -80.55
N ARG A 703 -8.47 -17.24 -79.54
CA ARG A 703 -9.89 -17.38 -79.17
C ARG A 703 -10.08 -17.06 -77.70
N ARG A 704 -11.01 -16.14 -77.43
CA ARG A 704 -11.69 -16.08 -76.14
C ARG A 704 -12.57 -17.33 -76.03
N MET A 705 -12.63 -17.94 -74.85
CA MET A 705 -13.87 -18.54 -74.38
C MET A 705 -14.33 -17.80 -73.14
N VAL A 706 -15.60 -17.42 -73.16
CA VAL A 706 -16.38 -16.91 -72.03
C VAL A 706 -17.63 -17.78 -72.04
N MET A 707 -17.86 -18.53 -70.96
CA MET A 707 -19.13 -19.15 -70.52
C MET A 707 -18.82 -20.18 -69.42
N ARG A 708 -19.65 -20.34 -68.39
CA ARG A 708 -20.73 -19.44 -67.95
C ARG A 708 -21.01 -19.65 -66.46
#